data_AF-A0A562HB81-F1
#
_entry.id   AF-A0A562HB81-F1
#
_cell.length_a   1.000
_cell.length_b   1.000
_cell.length_c   1.000
_cell.angle_alpha   90.00
_cell.angle_beta   90.00
_cell.angle_gamma   90.00
#
_symmetry.space_group_name_H-M   'P 1'
#
loop_
_entity.id
_entity.type
_entity.pdbx_description
1 polymer ?
#
loop_
_entity_poly.entity_id
_entity_poly.type
_entity_poly.pdbx_seq_one_letter_code
_entity_poly.pdbx_strand_id
1 'polypeptide(L)'
;MIETVMTSSVLILIVVALRQLLRGRISSRLQYALWLLVAIRLLLPFSLFESPISVLNALPKQPGGFVTVVPTTIPNPAALVTSADPAVPADPANPVNPVNPAKGIEPIGIQTAQNNNTVTNAAAHKTDYGAMATYLWLGGILTSGGVVVMANVRLSRKLRRSRQRVHNVSCPLAVYVTEDLPSPCLYGLWKPSIYLTPPSLADEQRTTHVIAHELTHYRHGDHIWSLVRVLCFCIHWFNPLVWLAVVLSRQDSELACDEGTLRVLGEKNRLAYGKTLIEMMTVSPKPTELFYCATTMTGGKGEITERIKRIAQKPRMLRITLIGVLLIAAVSIAVTFGGGYSETTAKEVGLAEDLWKSRTEYLGDNSAVGKLIGLLPVPEGVQYDHFKLHTGEQPYDIEIIYSVSAEVLKQYDTEETRQANPFRQNALILLALVDNAGGIRATLTDGQREVGFINGREWADYAVGEDVRNYAESPEKLGELMDFSFTSGTATQIRTPIEGGTLVYDSSGILIEDIEGKDARGDIFFRGKVMLISDPKRVKVAVTQEIGTAGEKLTDMVSRSGAIAGINAGGVYDPNGEGNGAIPYGITVQNGEVVYDTIRDEAVDFVGLDAEGKLIIGTMNVAEIKEKNIQEGVGFSSPLYNMGTPLVRNGQPAVSGNGGWGIAPRTGIGQRADGTLILLVIDGRDPDWSIGATLRNMANVFLEYGAVEAVNLDGGSMVEMVYEGRVLNKLRNIFGERPIPTGFVVMP
;
A
#
# COMPACT_ATOMS: atom_id res chain seq x y z
N MET A 1 17.09 1.36 3.18
CA MET A 1 18.41 1.96 3.53
C MET A 1 19.58 1.12 3.04
N ILE A 2 19.73 -0.15 3.47
CA ILE A 2 20.86 -1.03 3.12
C ILE A 2 21.10 -1.11 1.60
N GLU A 3 20.05 -1.35 0.81
CA GLU A 3 20.07 -1.35 -0.65
C GLU A 3 20.76 -0.11 -1.25
N THR A 4 20.38 1.10 -0.80
CA THR A 4 20.98 2.36 -1.24
C THR A 4 22.45 2.46 -0.82
N VAL A 5 22.83 1.98 0.37
CA VAL A 5 24.24 1.95 0.81
C VAL A 5 25.07 1.01 -0.06
N MET A 6 24.54 -0.17 -0.43
CA MET A 6 25.26 -1.16 -1.24
C MET A 6 25.40 -0.71 -2.69
N THR A 7 24.31 -0.32 -3.33
CA THR A 7 24.30 0.14 -4.73
C THR A 7 25.12 1.42 -4.95
N SER A 8 25.03 2.41 -4.04
CA SER A 8 25.90 3.60 -4.13
C SER A 8 27.37 3.27 -3.86
N SER A 9 27.68 2.33 -2.97
CA SER A 9 29.05 1.87 -2.73
C SER A 9 29.65 1.21 -3.98
N VAL A 10 28.90 0.35 -4.66
CA VAL A 10 29.32 -0.25 -5.95
C VAL A 10 29.51 0.84 -7.01
N LEU A 11 28.59 1.79 -7.13
CA LEU A 11 28.70 2.90 -8.08
C LEU A 11 29.95 3.77 -7.83
N ILE A 12 30.27 4.06 -6.55
CA ILE A 12 31.50 4.76 -6.16
C ILE A 12 32.73 3.98 -6.62
N LEU A 13 32.78 2.66 -6.37
CA LEU A 13 33.90 1.82 -6.78
C LEU A 13 34.07 1.77 -8.31
N ILE A 14 32.97 1.71 -9.07
CA ILE A 14 33.00 1.77 -10.54
C ILE A 14 33.56 3.12 -11.01
N VAL A 15 33.10 4.24 -10.46
CA VAL A 15 33.61 5.58 -10.82
C VAL A 15 35.09 5.73 -10.45
N VAL A 16 35.54 5.19 -9.32
CA VAL A 16 36.95 5.15 -8.92
C VAL A 16 37.79 4.29 -9.89
N ALA A 17 37.29 3.14 -10.32
CA ALA A 17 37.95 2.28 -11.30
C ALA A 17 38.04 2.96 -12.68
N LEU A 18 36.94 3.55 -13.17
CA LEU A 18 36.91 4.34 -14.40
C LEU A 18 37.90 5.50 -14.36
N ARG A 19 37.96 6.22 -13.25
CA ARG A 19 38.93 7.31 -13.00
C ARG A 19 40.38 6.84 -13.13
N GLN A 20 40.71 5.64 -12.63
CA GLN A 20 42.05 5.06 -12.74
C GLN A 20 42.35 4.59 -14.17
N LEU A 21 41.44 3.82 -14.79
CA LEU A 21 41.62 3.20 -16.11
C LEU A 21 41.64 4.21 -17.27
N LEU A 22 40.87 5.29 -17.15
CA LEU A 22 40.73 6.32 -18.18
C LEU A 22 41.58 7.56 -17.92
N ARG A 23 42.46 7.51 -16.91
CA ARG A 23 43.39 8.59 -16.55
C ARG A 23 44.23 9.02 -17.75
N GLY A 24 44.13 10.29 -18.12
CA GLY A 24 44.79 10.86 -19.30
C GLY A 24 44.12 10.58 -20.65
N ARG A 25 43.07 9.77 -20.72
CA ARG A 25 42.33 9.42 -21.95
C ARG A 25 41.02 10.20 -22.11
N ILE A 26 40.36 10.55 -21.01
CA ILE A 26 39.16 11.40 -20.98
C ILE A 26 39.49 12.83 -20.52
N SER A 27 38.64 13.78 -20.89
CA SER A 27 38.72 15.15 -20.38
C SER A 27 38.45 15.17 -18.88
N SER A 28 39.10 16.08 -18.15
CA SER A 28 38.91 16.24 -16.71
C SER A 28 37.47 16.64 -16.40
N ARG A 29 36.82 17.40 -17.29
CA ARG A 29 35.39 17.74 -17.19
C ARG A 29 34.46 16.52 -17.25
N LEU A 30 34.71 15.57 -18.16
CA LEU A 30 33.89 14.36 -18.24
C LEU A 30 34.14 13.45 -17.02
N GLN A 31 35.40 13.34 -16.59
CA GLN A 31 35.77 12.62 -15.37
C GLN A 31 35.06 13.22 -14.14
N TYR A 32 34.99 14.55 -14.03
CA TYR A 32 34.28 15.23 -12.96
C TYR A 32 32.76 15.00 -13.04
N ALA A 33 32.17 15.02 -14.23
CA ALA A 33 30.74 14.80 -14.45
C ALA A 33 30.25 13.40 -14.04
N LEU A 34 31.11 12.36 -14.04
CA LEU A 34 30.74 11.02 -13.57
C LEU A 34 30.30 11.00 -12.09
N TRP A 35 30.79 11.93 -11.27
CA TRP A 35 30.37 12.07 -9.87
C TRP A 35 28.91 12.52 -9.72
N LEU A 36 28.25 12.99 -10.78
CA LEU A 36 26.81 13.27 -10.77
C LEU A 36 25.96 12.01 -10.60
N LEU A 37 26.36 10.89 -11.20
CA LEU A 37 25.66 9.61 -11.02
C LEU A 37 25.70 9.17 -9.55
N VAL A 38 26.87 9.31 -8.92
CA VAL A 38 27.07 9.03 -7.48
C VAL A 38 26.23 9.97 -6.61
N ALA A 39 26.25 11.28 -6.90
CA ALA A 39 25.47 12.26 -6.14
C ALA A 39 23.96 11.99 -6.24
N ILE A 40 23.45 11.70 -7.44
CA ILE A 40 22.04 11.34 -7.65
C ILE A 40 21.69 10.07 -6.87
N ARG A 41 22.50 9.00 -6.95
CA ARG A 41 22.20 7.73 -6.24
C ARG A 41 22.26 7.86 -4.71
N LEU A 42 23.10 8.75 -4.18
CA LEU A 42 23.21 9.02 -2.74
C LEU A 42 22.07 9.90 -2.21
N LEU A 43 21.43 10.72 -3.06
CA LEU A 43 20.35 11.62 -2.69
C LEU A 43 18.95 11.05 -2.99
N LEU A 44 18.82 10.14 -3.96
CA LEU A 44 17.58 9.42 -4.28
C LEU A 44 17.62 8.00 -3.68
N PRO A 45 16.80 7.70 -2.65
CA PRO A 45 16.84 6.42 -1.94
C PRO A 45 16.03 5.28 -2.59
N PHE A 46 15.43 5.51 -3.77
CA PHE A 46 14.58 4.57 -4.49
C PHE A 46 15.23 4.09 -5.80
N SER A 47 14.90 2.86 -6.20
CA SER A 47 15.27 2.29 -7.51
C SER A 47 14.29 2.78 -8.58
N LEU A 48 14.74 2.90 -9.84
CA LEU A 48 14.05 3.67 -10.90
C LEU A 48 13.33 2.81 -11.96
N PHE A 49 13.69 1.54 -12.07
CA PHE A 49 13.20 0.56 -13.05
C PHE A 49 13.66 -0.83 -12.60
N GLU A 50 13.19 -1.92 -13.20
CA GLU A 50 13.69 -3.28 -12.93
C GLU A 50 14.81 -3.69 -13.90
N SER A 51 15.73 -4.56 -13.48
CA SER A 51 16.90 -4.91 -14.28
C SER A 51 17.40 -6.35 -14.05
N PRO A 52 17.54 -7.18 -15.11
CA PRO A 52 18.15 -8.50 -15.02
C PRO A 52 19.63 -8.46 -14.59
N ILE A 53 20.29 -7.30 -14.71
CA ILE A 53 21.71 -7.10 -14.39
C ILE A 53 21.90 -6.31 -13.08
N SER A 54 20.86 -6.19 -12.23
CA SER A 54 20.99 -5.50 -10.93
C SER A 54 21.99 -6.20 -10.00
N VAL A 55 22.79 -5.42 -9.25
CA VAL A 55 23.60 -5.93 -8.12
C VAL A 55 22.75 -6.69 -7.11
N LEU A 56 21.47 -6.34 -6.99
CA LEU A 56 20.53 -6.97 -6.06
C LEU A 56 20.22 -8.44 -6.42
N ASN A 57 20.44 -8.85 -7.68
CA ASN A 57 20.29 -10.24 -8.13
C ASN A 57 21.45 -11.13 -7.67
N ALA A 58 22.61 -10.56 -7.38
CA ALA A 58 23.81 -11.29 -6.96
C ALA A 58 23.91 -11.48 -5.44
N LEU A 59 22.97 -10.92 -4.67
CA LEU A 59 22.89 -11.13 -3.22
C LEU A 59 21.98 -12.33 -2.93
N PRO A 60 22.34 -13.20 -1.97
CA PRO A 60 21.40 -14.19 -1.48
C PRO A 60 20.20 -13.45 -0.89
N LYS A 61 19.05 -13.53 -1.59
CA LYS A 61 17.77 -13.08 -1.05
C LYS A 61 17.62 -13.80 0.30
N GLN A 62 17.51 -13.04 1.39
CA GLN A 62 17.02 -13.62 2.65
C GLN A 62 15.69 -14.29 2.29
N PRO A 63 15.46 -15.57 2.63
CA PRO A 63 14.15 -16.16 2.44
C PRO A 63 13.14 -15.23 3.10
N GLY A 64 12.05 -14.93 2.37
CA GLY A 64 11.02 -13.98 2.81
C GLY A 64 10.68 -14.24 4.28
N GLY A 65 10.78 -13.17 5.09
CA GLY A 65 11.03 -13.31 6.52
C GLY A 65 10.17 -14.39 7.17
N PHE A 66 10.83 -15.34 7.84
CA PHE A 66 10.19 -16.49 8.47
C PHE A 66 8.83 -16.10 9.06
N VAL A 67 7.76 -16.70 8.51
CA VAL A 67 6.50 -16.83 9.24
C VAL A 67 6.90 -17.29 10.63
N THR A 68 6.51 -16.53 11.64
CA THR A 68 6.82 -16.90 13.02
C THR A 68 5.99 -18.12 13.33
N VAL A 69 6.55 -19.29 13.04
CA VAL A 69 6.05 -20.57 13.50
C VAL A 69 6.17 -20.53 15.01
N VAL A 70 5.11 -20.04 15.66
CA VAL A 70 4.85 -20.35 17.05
C VAL A 70 4.74 -21.87 17.09
N PRO A 71 5.68 -22.59 17.73
CA PRO A 71 5.51 -24.01 17.90
C PRO A 71 4.42 -24.18 18.94
N THR A 72 3.18 -24.39 18.49
CA THR A 72 2.14 -24.94 19.34
C THR A 72 2.51 -26.38 19.67
N THR A 73 3.41 -26.53 20.63
CA THR A 73 3.60 -27.79 21.35
C THR A 73 2.25 -28.18 21.94
N ILE A 74 1.60 -29.17 21.31
CA ILE A 74 0.31 -29.70 21.72
C ILE A 74 0.41 -30.10 23.19
N PRO A 75 -0.41 -29.54 24.10
CA PRO A 75 -0.55 -30.07 25.44
C PRO A 75 -1.17 -31.46 25.33
N ASN A 76 -0.42 -32.48 25.74
CA ASN A 76 -0.90 -33.86 25.79
C ASN A 76 -2.18 -33.94 26.66
N PRO A 77 -3.34 -34.39 26.14
CA PRO A 77 -4.60 -34.42 26.88
C PRO A 77 -4.64 -35.58 27.88
N ALA A 78 -3.75 -35.54 28.88
CA ALA A 78 -3.53 -36.63 29.83
C ALA A 78 -3.08 -36.15 31.23
N ALA A 79 -3.71 -35.11 31.78
CA ALA A 79 -3.81 -34.88 33.24
C ALA A 79 -4.76 -33.71 33.58
N LEU A 80 -5.95 -34.02 34.09
CA LEU A 80 -6.61 -33.40 35.27
C LEU A 80 -8.08 -33.81 35.33
N VAL A 81 -8.31 -35.03 35.81
CA VAL A 81 -9.57 -35.43 36.46
C VAL A 81 -9.36 -35.31 37.98
N THR A 82 -10.46 -35.21 38.74
CA THR A 82 -10.59 -35.04 40.21
C THR A 82 -10.50 -33.59 40.70
N SER A 83 -11.35 -33.11 41.62
CA SER A 83 -12.40 -33.80 42.41
C SER A 83 -13.52 -32.86 42.89
N ALA A 84 -14.76 -33.39 42.93
CA ALA A 84 -15.81 -33.02 43.89
C ALA A 84 -16.93 -34.10 43.87
N ASP A 85 -16.91 -35.00 44.85
CA ASP A 85 -17.97 -35.98 45.16
C ASP A 85 -18.97 -35.34 46.17
N PRO A 86 -20.22 -35.84 46.40
CA PRO A 86 -20.49 -37.25 46.77
C PRO A 86 -21.82 -37.90 46.32
N ALA A 87 -21.85 -39.25 46.15
CA ALA A 87 -22.74 -40.21 46.89
C ALA A 87 -23.06 -41.57 46.16
N VAL A 88 -22.24 -42.61 46.39
CA VAL A 88 -22.56 -43.94 47.02
C VAL A 88 -23.99 -44.55 46.88
N PRO A 89 -24.22 -45.89 46.70
CA PRO A 89 -23.37 -47.04 46.24
C PRO A 89 -24.06 -48.03 45.25
N ALA A 90 -23.33 -49.05 44.72
CA ALA A 90 -23.72 -50.49 44.78
C ALA A 90 -22.72 -51.49 44.10
N ASP A 91 -21.95 -52.20 44.94
CA ASP A 91 -21.59 -53.64 44.90
C ASP A 91 -20.89 -54.36 43.69
N PRO A 92 -20.25 -55.55 43.90
CA PRO A 92 -18.99 -55.89 43.23
C PRO A 92 -18.95 -57.28 42.53
N ALA A 93 -17.90 -57.53 41.72
CA ALA A 93 -17.38 -58.90 41.49
C ALA A 93 -15.97 -58.97 40.86
N ASN A 94 -14.95 -59.12 41.72
CA ASN A 94 -13.74 -59.94 41.54
C ASN A 94 -12.68 -59.68 40.43
N PRO A 95 -11.44 -60.19 40.62
CA PRO A 95 -10.23 -59.69 39.94
C PRO A 95 -9.47 -60.79 39.16
N VAL A 96 -8.17 -60.54 38.90
CA VAL A 96 -7.04 -61.48 38.66
C VAL A 96 -6.30 -61.28 37.31
N ASN A 97 -5.18 -60.54 37.42
CA ASN A 97 -3.96 -60.63 36.60
C ASN A 97 -3.16 -61.91 36.95
N PRO A 98 -2.04 -62.28 36.25
CA PRO A 98 -1.55 -61.93 34.91
C PRO A 98 -1.06 -63.18 34.11
N VAL A 99 -0.40 -62.99 32.95
CA VAL A 99 0.97 -63.49 32.63
C VAL A 99 1.24 -63.38 31.11
N ASN A 100 2.42 -62.89 30.76
CA ASN A 100 3.02 -62.80 29.41
C ASN A 100 4.43 -63.44 29.51
N PRO A 101 5.00 -64.12 28.48
CA PRO A 101 5.75 -63.42 27.42
C PRO A 101 5.69 -64.17 26.06
N ALA A 102 6.22 -63.75 24.90
CA ALA A 102 7.15 -62.68 24.48
C ALA A 102 6.72 -62.20 23.05
N LYS A 103 7.49 -61.63 22.09
CA LYS A 103 8.92 -61.29 21.89
C LYS A 103 9.00 -60.31 20.69
N GLY A 104 9.87 -59.28 20.66
CA GLY A 104 9.98 -58.46 19.44
C GLY A 104 10.76 -57.14 19.43
N ILE A 105 12.05 -57.14 19.79
CA ILE A 105 13.14 -56.25 19.28
C ILE A 105 13.02 -54.71 19.47
N GLU A 106 13.96 -54.12 20.22
CA GLU A 106 14.24 -52.67 20.34
C GLU A 106 15.12 -52.12 19.19
N PRO A 107 15.25 -50.79 18.98
CA PRO A 107 16.25 -49.97 19.72
C PRO A 107 15.85 -48.47 19.93
N ILE A 108 16.58 -47.53 20.58
CA ILE A 108 17.53 -47.43 21.73
C ILE A 108 17.65 -45.92 22.09
N GLY A 109 17.96 -45.54 23.34
CA GLY A 109 18.77 -44.33 23.62
C GLY A 109 18.14 -43.16 24.41
N ILE A 110 18.30 -43.16 25.73
CA ILE A 110 17.91 -42.08 26.67
C ILE A 110 19.05 -41.06 26.85
N GLN A 111 18.74 -39.76 26.95
CA GLN A 111 19.33 -38.90 28.00
C GLN A 111 18.57 -37.59 28.27
N THR A 112 18.00 -37.51 29.47
CA THR A 112 17.49 -36.27 30.10
C THR A 112 18.62 -35.42 30.66
N ALA A 113 18.50 -34.10 30.53
CA ALA A 113 19.18 -33.13 31.40
C ALA A 113 18.14 -32.16 31.99
N GLN A 114 17.87 -32.29 33.28
CA GLN A 114 17.17 -31.24 34.04
C GLN A 114 18.15 -30.11 34.33
N ASN A 115 17.69 -28.85 34.27
CA ASN A 115 17.45 -28.09 35.50
C ASN A 115 16.89 -26.68 35.22
N ASN A 116 15.74 -26.44 35.83
CA ASN A 116 15.27 -25.21 36.49
C ASN A 116 16.09 -23.92 36.26
N ASN A 117 15.39 -22.82 35.95
CA ASN A 117 15.34 -21.70 36.90
C ASN A 117 14.21 -20.69 36.62
N THR A 118 13.44 -20.45 37.68
CA THR A 118 12.77 -19.18 38.05
C THR A 118 12.22 -18.26 36.96
N VAL A 119 10.89 -18.24 36.85
CA VAL A 119 10.13 -17.09 36.34
C VAL A 119 10.46 -15.87 37.20
N THR A 120 11.23 -14.93 36.66
CA THR A 120 11.21 -13.53 37.10
C THR A 120 10.57 -12.71 35.99
N ASN A 121 9.57 -11.91 36.35
CA ASN A 121 8.95 -10.94 35.44
C ASN A 121 9.92 -9.77 35.20
N ALA A 122 10.99 -10.02 34.44
CA ALA A 122 11.72 -8.96 33.79
C ALA A 122 10.84 -8.43 32.65
N ALA A 123 10.37 -7.19 32.78
CA ALA A 123 9.79 -6.46 31.65
C ALA A 123 10.88 -6.29 30.59
N ALA A 124 10.96 -7.25 29.67
CA ALA A 124 11.85 -7.18 28.52
C ALA A 124 11.34 -6.05 27.62
N HIS A 125 11.88 -4.84 27.85
CA HIS A 125 11.95 -3.83 26.81
C HIS A 125 12.60 -4.49 25.60
N LYS A 126 11.77 -4.91 24.62
CA LYS A 126 12.24 -5.20 23.27
C LYS A 126 12.77 -3.88 22.73
N THR A 127 14.07 -3.66 22.93
CA THR A 127 14.76 -2.48 22.42
C THR A 127 14.67 -2.54 20.91
N ASP A 128 13.84 -1.68 20.33
CA ASP A 128 13.72 -1.57 18.89
C ASP A 128 15.03 -1.03 18.31
N TYR A 129 15.88 -1.97 17.87
CA TYR A 129 17.17 -1.67 17.25
C TYR A 129 17.00 -0.88 15.94
N GLY A 130 15.85 -0.97 15.27
CA GLY A 130 15.52 -0.19 14.07
C GLY A 130 15.25 1.28 14.42
N ALA A 131 14.44 1.54 15.44
CA ALA A 131 14.24 2.89 15.98
C ALA A 131 15.57 3.47 16.50
N MET A 132 16.35 2.70 17.27
CA MET A 132 17.64 3.15 17.81
C MET A 132 18.65 3.48 16.71
N ALA A 133 18.74 2.67 15.65
CA ALA A 133 19.57 2.97 14.48
C ALA A 133 19.11 4.24 13.74
N THR A 134 17.80 4.47 13.65
CA THR A 134 17.22 5.67 13.03
C THR A 134 17.56 6.93 13.83
N TYR A 135 17.44 6.91 15.16
CA TYR A 135 17.83 8.03 16.02
C TYR A 135 19.34 8.29 15.97
N LEU A 136 20.17 7.25 15.95
CA LEU A 136 21.63 7.38 15.81
C LEU A 136 22.02 7.99 14.45
N TRP A 137 21.34 7.60 13.36
CA TRP A 137 21.54 8.18 12.04
C TRP A 137 21.16 9.67 11.99
N LEU A 138 19.98 10.04 12.51
CA LEU A 138 19.53 11.44 12.61
C LEU A 138 20.47 12.29 13.48
N GLY A 139 20.93 11.75 14.62
CA GLY A 139 21.92 12.41 15.48
C GLY A 139 23.26 12.66 14.76
N GLY A 140 23.71 11.72 13.93
CA GLY A 140 24.89 11.89 13.09
C GLY A 140 24.72 12.93 11.97
N ILE A 141 23.53 13.05 11.37
CA ILE A 141 23.21 14.14 10.43
C ILE A 141 23.27 15.50 11.14
N LEU A 142 22.62 15.63 12.31
CA LEU A 142 22.57 16.89 13.06
C LEU A 142 23.96 17.33 13.53
N THR A 143 24.78 16.41 14.04
CA THR A 143 26.14 16.71 14.51
C THR A 143 27.09 17.08 13.37
N SER A 144 27.12 16.28 12.28
CA SER A 144 27.95 16.58 11.10
C SER A 144 27.53 17.88 10.41
N GLY A 145 26.22 18.12 10.25
CA GLY A 145 25.67 19.38 9.74
C GLY A 145 26.02 20.58 10.61
N GLY A 146 25.97 20.43 11.94
CA GLY A 146 26.40 21.47 12.89
C GLY A 146 27.88 21.82 12.76
N VAL A 147 28.76 20.83 12.60
CA VAL A 147 30.21 21.03 12.36
C VAL A 147 30.44 21.80 11.05
N VAL A 148 29.76 21.39 9.98
CA VAL A 148 29.79 22.06 8.66
C VAL A 148 29.36 23.52 8.75
N VAL A 149 28.20 23.78 9.37
CA VAL A 149 27.66 25.15 9.50
C VAL A 149 28.63 26.00 10.32
N MET A 150 29.13 25.50 11.44
CA MET A 150 30.11 26.20 12.27
C MET A 150 31.42 26.50 11.52
N ALA A 151 31.94 25.55 10.73
CA ALA A 151 33.14 25.72 9.92
C ALA A 151 32.95 26.84 8.88
N ASN A 152 31.82 26.83 8.15
CA ASN A 152 31.51 27.83 7.14
C ASN A 152 31.19 29.21 7.73
N VAL A 153 30.54 29.30 8.90
CA VAL A 153 30.31 30.57 9.61
C VAL A 153 31.63 31.17 10.09
N ARG A 154 32.56 30.36 10.62
CA ARG A 154 33.91 30.80 11.02
C ARG A 154 34.69 31.34 9.82
N LEU A 155 34.68 30.63 8.68
CA LEU A 155 35.29 31.09 7.44
C LEU A 155 34.65 32.41 6.94
N SER A 156 33.31 32.51 6.91
CA SER A 156 32.59 33.74 6.53
C SER A 156 32.99 34.95 7.38
N ARG A 157 33.05 34.76 8.71
CA ARG A 157 33.44 35.82 9.65
C ARG A 157 34.89 36.26 9.43
N LYS A 158 35.79 35.32 9.15
CA LYS A 158 37.20 35.60 8.84
C LYS A 158 37.31 36.42 7.54
N LEU A 159 36.75 35.92 6.43
CA LEU A 159 36.73 36.58 5.13
C LEU A 159 36.08 37.98 5.13
N ARG A 160 35.09 38.22 6.00
CA ARG A 160 34.41 39.53 6.08
C ARG A 160 35.13 40.57 6.94
N ARG A 161 36.08 40.17 7.80
CA ARG A 161 36.78 41.08 8.74
C ARG A 161 37.93 41.85 8.07
N SER A 162 38.76 41.17 7.29
CA SER A 162 40.00 41.72 6.71
C SER A 162 39.92 41.94 5.19
N ARG A 163 38.72 41.90 4.59
CA ARG A 163 38.56 42.10 3.14
C ARG A 163 38.67 43.56 2.71
N GLN A 164 39.47 43.81 1.69
CA GLN A 164 39.46 45.05 0.90
C GLN A 164 38.97 44.73 -0.52
N ARG A 165 38.20 45.63 -1.15
CA ARG A 165 37.66 45.41 -2.50
C ARG A 165 38.67 45.87 -3.55
N VAL A 166 38.92 45.03 -4.56
CA VAL A 166 39.75 45.40 -5.71
C VAL A 166 38.87 45.99 -6.80
N HIS A 167 39.19 47.19 -7.26
CA HIS A 167 38.40 47.92 -8.26
C HIS A 167 38.99 47.86 -9.68
N ASN A 168 40.31 47.73 -9.82
CA ASN A 168 41.02 47.80 -11.11
C ASN A 168 41.15 46.43 -11.80
N VAL A 169 40.10 45.61 -11.75
CA VAL A 169 40.11 44.23 -12.26
C VAL A 169 38.88 43.99 -13.12
N SER A 170 39.10 43.55 -14.37
CA SER A 170 38.02 43.16 -15.29
C SER A 170 37.48 41.78 -14.93
N CYS A 171 36.50 41.73 -14.01
CA CYS A 171 35.83 40.51 -13.59
C CYS A 171 34.33 40.76 -13.36
N PRO A 172 33.42 39.86 -13.77
CA PRO A 172 31.98 39.99 -13.51
C PRO A 172 31.60 39.73 -12.04
N LEU A 173 32.51 39.16 -11.23
CA LEU A 173 32.30 38.90 -9.81
C LEU A 173 33.00 39.96 -8.94
N ALA A 174 32.49 40.15 -7.72
CA ALA A 174 33.17 40.99 -6.74
C ALA A 174 34.47 40.32 -6.28
N VAL A 175 35.60 41.02 -6.50
CA VAL A 175 36.95 40.58 -6.11
C VAL A 175 37.36 41.31 -4.82
N TYR A 176 37.83 40.53 -3.85
CA TYR A 176 38.35 41.02 -2.57
C TYR A 176 39.76 40.48 -2.33
N VAL A 177 40.56 41.21 -1.56
CA VAL A 177 41.86 40.75 -1.03
C VAL A 177 41.75 40.60 0.48
N THR A 178 42.35 39.56 1.04
CA THR A 178 42.45 39.33 2.48
C THR A 178 43.78 38.65 2.81
N GLU A 179 44.47 39.15 3.84
CA GLU A 179 45.79 38.65 4.25
C GLU A 179 45.72 37.28 4.93
N ASP A 180 44.60 36.96 5.57
CA ASP A 180 44.50 35.78 6.42
C ASP A 180 44.19 34.45 5.67
N LEU A 181 44.17 34.46 4.33
CA LEU A 181 43.88 33.26 3.51
C LEU A 181 45.16 32.49 3.13
N PRO A 182 45.16 31.14 3.23
CA PRO A 182 46.30 30.32 2.80
C PRO A 182 46.42 30.22 1.27
N SER A 183 45.33 30.46 0.54
CA SER A 183 45.22 30.31 -0.91
C SER A 183 43.97 31.07 -1.41
N PRO A 184 43.92 31.51 -2.68
CA PRO A 184 42.71 32.08 -3.27
C PRO A 184 41.51 31.13 -3.21
N CYS A 185 40.31 31.71 -3.22
CA CYS A 185 39.06 30.96 -3.22
C CYS A 185 37.85 31.72 -3.78
N LEU A 186 36.94 30.97 -4.40
CA LEU A 186 35.55 31.35 -4.62
C LEU A 186 34.74 30.96 -3.38
N TYR A 187 34.04 31.93 -2.78
CA TYR A 187 33.22 31.70 -1.60
C TYR A 187 31.88 32.44 -1.65
N GLY A 188 30.82 31.75 -1.22
CA GLY A 188 29.45 32.25 -1.10
C GLY A 188 28.46 31.49 -2.00
N LEU A 189 27.41 30.94 -1.40
CA LEU A 189 26.41 30.13 -2.12
C LEU A 189 25.48 30.97 -3.02
N TRP A 190 24.84 31.99 -2.45
CA TRP A 190 23.84 32.83 -3.15
C TRP A 190 24.42 34.08 -3.82
N LYS A 191 25.59 34.52 -3.37
CA LYS A 191 26.32 35.69 -3.89
C LYS A 191 27.82 35.36 -3.89
N PRO A 192 28.30 34.49 -4.81
CA PRO A 192 29.70 34.11 -4.86
C PRO A 192 30.59 35.33 -5.09
N SER A 193 31.76 35.33 -4.45
CA SER A 193 32.78 36.36 -4.57
C SER A 193 34.16 35.71 -4.60
N ILE A 194 35.09 36.32 -5.32
CA ILE A 194 36.47 35.86 -5.42
C ILE A 194 37.28 36.53 -4.31
N TYR A 195 38.02 35.74 -3.55
CA TYR A 195 38.95 36.20 -2.53
C TYR A 195 40.38 35.84 -2.94
N LEU A 196 41.23 36.87 -3.06
CA LEU A 196 42.63 36.78 -3.43
C LEU A 196 43.51 36.95 -2.18
N THR A 197 44.69 36.33 -2.22
CA THR A 197 45.76 36.58 -1.24
C THR A 197 46.69 37.68 -1.75
N PRO A 198 47.42 38.42 -0.90
CA PRO A 198 48.36 39.46 -1.34
C PRO A 198 49.39 38.97 -2.39
N PRO A 199 49.99 37.77 -2.28
CA PRO A 199 50.87 37.22 -3.32
C PRO A 199 50.20 37.04 -4.69
N SER A 200 48.87 36.95 -4.76
CA SER A 200 48.14 36.85 -6.04
C SER A 200 48.27 38.13 -6.86
N LEU A 201 48.42 39.29 -6.20
CA LEU A 201 48.53 40.61 -6.81
C LEU A 201 49.97 41.06 -7.12
N ALA A 202 50.97 40.20 -6.87
CA ALA A 202 52.38 40.55 -7.06
C ALA A 202 52.77 40.80 -8.53
N ASP A 203 51.97 40.31 -9.48
CA ASP A 203 52.16 40.43 -10.92
C ASP A 203 50.80 40.42 -11.64
N GLU A 204 50.67 41.17 -12.73
CA GLU A 204 49.45 41.28 -13.54
C GLU A 204 49.14 39.95 -14.25
N GLN A 205 50.17 39.23 -14.72
CA GLN A 205 49.97 37.92 -15.35
C GLN A 205 49.50 36.88 -14.32
N ARG A 206 50.13 36.83 -13.14
CA ARG A 206 49.66 36.02 -11.99
C ARG A 206 48.22 36.36 -11.60
N THR A 207 47.90 37.65 -11.46
CA THR A 207 46.54 38.12 -11.11
C THR A 207 45.51 37.60 -12.11
N THR A 208 45.80 37.74 -13.40
CA THR A 208 44.96 37.26 -14.50
C THR A 208 44.76 35.74 -14.47
N HIS A 209 45.82 34.97 -14.20
CA HIS A 209 45.75 33.51 -14.08
C HIS A 209 44.83 33.06 -12.93
N VAL A 210 44.98 33.66 -11.74
CA VAL A 210 44.18 33.30 -10.55
C VAL A 210 42.71 33.67 -10.74
N ILE A 211 42.41 34.85 -11.30
CA ILE A 211 41.02 35.26 -11.55
C ILE A 211 40.37 34.38 -12.63
N ALA A 212 41.11 34.00 -13.68
CA ALA A 212 40.60 33.09 -14.71
C ALA A 212 40.29 31.69 -14.14
N HIS A 213 41.04 31.26 -13.12
CA HIS A 213 40.80 30.02 -12.37
C HIS A 213 39.51 30.11 -11.55
N GLU A 214 39.40 31.06 -10.62
CA GLU A 214 38.22 31.18 -9.75
C GLU A 214 36.93 31.53 -10.51
N LEU A 215 37.03 32.26 -11.63
CA LEU A 215 35.90 32.48 -12.53
C LEU A 215 35.50 31.21 -13.31
N THR A 216 36.43 30.29 -13.56
CA THR A 216 36.12 28.98 -14.16
C THR A 216 35.36 28.10 -13.17
N HIS A 217 35.76 28.06 -11.89
CA HIS A 217 34.99 27.41 -10.83
C HIS A 217 33.55 27.95 -10.71
N TYR A 218 33.37 29.28 -10.81
CA TYR A 218 32.02 29.87 -10.82
C TYR A 218 31.19 29.39 -12.02
N ARG A 219 31.78 29.37 -13.22
CA ARG A 219 31.14 28.89 -14.46
C ARG A 219 30.80 27.38 -14.44
N HIS A 220 31.53 26.57 -13.67
CA HIS A 220 31.21 25.14 -13.47
C HIS A 220 30.16 24.90 -12.40
N GLY A 221 29.81 25.92 -11.60
CA GLY A 221 28.88 25.78 -10.49
C GLY A 221 29.51 25.16 -9.24
N ASP A 222 30.84 25.24 -9.10
CA ASP A 222 31.57 24.45 -8.07
C ASP A 222 31.22 24.83 -6.63
N HIS A 223 30.69 26.04 -6.43
CA HIS A 223 30.08 26.49 -5.20
C HIS A 223 28.82 25.66 -4.81
N ILE A 224 27.97 25.29 -5.78
CA ILE A 224 26.84 24.38 -5.56
C ILE A 224 27.35 22.95 -5.34
N TRP A 225 28.31 22.48 -6.14
CA TRP A 225 28.92 21.17 -5.95
C TRP A 225 29.61 21.00 -4.60
N SER A 226 30.13 22.08 -4.01
CA SER A 226 30.69 22.05 -2.65
C SER A 226 29.61 21.75 -1.61
N LEU A 227 28.41 22.33 -1.76
CA LEU A 227 27.25 22.02 -0.93
C LEU A 227 26.78 20.57 -1.14
N VAL A 228 26.64 20.12 -2.39
CA VAL A 228 26.20 18.74 -2.71
C VAL A 228 27.12 17.69 -2.06
N ARG A 229 28.45 17.85 -2.21
CA ARG A 229 29.44 16.97 -1.55
C ARG A 229 29.26 16.90 -0.04
N VAL A 230 29.01 18.05 0.58
CA VAL A 230 28.83 18.18 2.03
C VAL A 230 27.48 17.61 2.50
N LEU A 231 26.40 17.76 1.72
CA LEU A 231 25.12 17.12 2.01
C LEU A 231 25.22 15.58 1.94
N CYS A 232 25.84 15.04 0.88
CA CYS A 232 26.11 13.60 0.77
C CYS A 232 26.95 13.09 1.95
N PHE A 233 27.98 13.85 2.37
CA PHE A 233 28.77 13.53 3.56
C PHE A 233 27.92 13.50 4.83
N CYS A 234 27.04 14.50 5.06
CA CYS A 234 26.20 14.53 6.26
C CYS A 234 25.17 13.39 6.32
N ILE A 235 24.51 13.08 5.20
CA ILE A 235 23.50 12.01 5.11
C ILE A 235 24.15 10.63 5.31
N HIS A 236 25.35 10.43 4.73
CA HIS A 236 26.09 9.16 4.75
C HIS A 236 27.37 9.25 5.59
N TRP A 237 27.30 9.96 6.72
CA TRP A 237 28.46 10.26 7.58
C TRP A 237 29.21 9.02 8.05
N PHE A 238 28.53 7.87 8.13
CA PHE A 238 29.08 6.57 8.52
C PHE A 238 29.76 5.80 7.37
N ASN A 239 29.59 6.21 6.10
CA ASN A 239 30.08 5.47 4.94
C ASN A 239 31.47 5.97 4.47
N PRO A 240 32.57 5.22 4.67
CA PRO A 240 33.91 5.65 4.29
C PRO A 240 34.11 5.79 2.77
N LEU A 241 33.31 5.10 1.94
CA LEU A 241 33.37 5.25 0.48
C LEU A 241 32.80 6.60 0.03
N VAL A 242 31.82 7.16 0.76
CA VAL A 242 31.32 8.51 0.49
C VAL A 242 32.37 9.57 0.87
N TRP A 243 33.13 9.35 1.94
CA TRP A 243 34.25 10.22 2.32
C TRP A 243 35.32 10.22 1.22
N LEU A 244 35.68 9.04 0.70
CA LEU A 244 36.58 8.90 -0.44
C LEU A 244 36.03 9.61 -1.69
N ALA A 245 34.74 9.43 -2.00
CA ALA A 245 34.08 10.09 -3.13
C ALA A 245 34.16 11.63 -3.03
N VAL A 246 33.95 12.20 -1.84
CA VAL A 246 34.06 13.66 -1.61
C VAL A 246 35.48 14.16 -1.85
N VAL A 247 36.51 13.43 -1.39
CA VAL A 247 37.92 13.78 -1.64
C VAL A 247 38.25 13.71 -3.14
N LEU A 248 37.90 12.62 -3.81
CA LEU A 248 38.24 12.41 -5.22
C LEU A 248 37.45 13.33 -6.16
N SER A 249 36.18 13.60 -5.86
CA SER A 249 35.36 14.58 -6.59
C SER A 249 35.94 15.99 -6.53
N ARG A 250 36.53 16.39 -5.39
CA ARG A 250 37.25 17.68 -5.26
C ARG A 250 38.53 17.73 -6.09
N GLN A 251 39.34 16.67 -6.07
CA GLN A 251 40.54 16.59 -6.93
C GLN A 251 40.17 16.70 -8.41
N ASP A 252 39.07 16.07 -8.80
CA ASP A 252 38.60 16.07 -10.18
C ASP A 252 38.00 17.42 -10.58
N SER A 253 37.40 18.19 -9.64
CA SER A 253 36.98 19.58 -9.90
C SER A 253 38.17 20.51 -10.14
N GLU A 254 39.26 20.39 -9.39
CA GLU A 254 40.49 21.17 -9.63
C GLU A 254 41.07 20.88 -11.02
N LEU A 255 41.13 19.60 -11.43
CA LEU A 255 41.60 19.20 -12.76
C LEU A 255 40.68 19.68 -13.89
N ALA A 256 39.37 19.73 -13.66
CA ALA A 256 38.39 20.27 -14.61
C ALA A 256 38.48 21.80 -14.73
N CYS A 257 38.77 22.47 -13.61
CA CYS A 257 39.00 23.91 -13.55
C CYS A 257 40.31 24.30 -14.25
N ASP A 258 41.42 23.59 -14.02
CA ASP A 258 42.68 23.78 -14.75
C ASP A 258 42.50 23.64 -16.26
N GLU A 259 41.82 22.57 -16.71
CA GLU A 259 41.51 22.36 -18.13
C GLU A 259 40.63 23.48 -18.69
N GLY A 260 39.65 23.95 -17.92
CA GLY A 260 38.77 25.06 -18.31
C GLY A 260 39.50 26.40 -18.41
N THR A 261 40.39 26.67 -17.49
CA THR A 261 41.17 27.92 -17.40
C THR A 261 42.14 28.04 -18.56
N LEU A 262 42.82 26.94 -18.92
CA LEU A 262 43.69 26.89 -20.11
C LEU A 262 42.95 27.13 -21.43
N ARG A 263 41.66 26.77 -21.53
CA ARG A 263 40.84 27.09 -22.72
C ARG A 263 40.53 28.58 -22.82
N VAL A 264 40.51 29.32 -21.70
CA VAL A 264 40.29 30.77 -21.66
C VAL A 264 41.60 31.54 -21.88
N LEU A 265 42.68 31.14 -21.21
CA LEU A 265 43.99 31.80 -21.29
C LEU A 265 44.74 31.52 -22.62
N GLY A 266 44.37 30.45 -23.31
CA GLY A 266 44.99 30.03 -24.58
C GLY A 266 46.31 29.29 -24.41
N GLU A 267 46.68 28.51 -25.45
CA GLU A 267 47.81 27.57 -25.42
C GLU A 267 49.16 28.24 -25.10
N LYS A 268 49.37 29.50 -25.54
CA LYS A 268 50.61 30.25 -25.31
C LYS A 268 50.91 30.48 -23.82
N ASN A 269 49.89 30.60 -22.98
CA ASN A 269 50.03 30.89 -21.54
C ASN A 269 50.17 29.64 -20.67
N ARG A 270 50.14 28.43 -21.24
CA ARG A 270 50.13 27.15 -20.50
C ARG A 270 51.30 26.99 -19.51
N LEU A 271 52.52 27.33 -19.91
CA LEU A 271 53.70 27.24 -19.04
C LEU A 271 53.68 28.30 -17.93
N ALA A 272 53.23 29.52 -18.23
CA ALA A 272 53.13 30.60 -17.25
C ALA A 272 52.04 30.30 -16.20
N TYR A 273 50.88 29.80 -16.64
CA TYR A 273 49.82 29.30 -15.76
C TYR A 273 50.31 28.16 -14.84
N GLY A 274 51.05 27.18 -15.39
CA GLY A 274 51.62 26.09 -14.60
C GLY A 274 52.61 26.55 -13.52
N LYS A 275 53.41 27.59 -13.79
CA LYS A 275 54.27 28.23 -12.78
C LYS A 275 53.44 28.92 -11.70
N THR A 276 52.44 29.71 -12.09
CA THR A 276 51.52 30.37 -11.15
C THR A 276 50.88 29.36 -10.20
N LEU A 277 50.41 28.21 -10.68
CA LEU A 277 49.86 27.17 -9.79
C LEU A 277 50.87 26.69 -8.74
N ILE A 278 52.10 26.35 -9.13
CA ILE A 278 53.13 25.87 -8.21
C ILE A 278 53.44 26.93 -7.13
N GLU A 279 53.49 28.19 -7.52
CA GLU A 279 53.79 29.32 -6.62
C GLU A 279 52.63 29.66 -5.66
N MET A 280 51.39 29.38 -6.06
CA MET A 280 50.21 29.60 -5.20
C MET A 280 49.90 28.40 -4.29
N MET A 281 50.23 27.16 -4.70
CA MET A 281 49.98 25.92 -3.94
C MET A 281 51.05 25.62 -2.88
N THR A 282 51.40 26.60 -2.05
CA THR A 282 52.45 26.48 -1.01
C THR A 282 51.99 25.83 0.30
N VAL A 283 50.69 25.65 0.50
CA VAL A 283 50.09 25.18 1.76
C VAL A 283 49.43 23.81 1.59
N SER A 284 49.86 22.85 2.42
CA SER A 284 49.25 21.52 2.50
C SER A 284 47.77 21.60 2.95
N PRO A 285 46.86 20.83 2.33
CA PRO A 285 45.44 20.86 2.68
C PRO A 285 45.20 20.34 4.10
N LYS A 286 44.34 21.03 4.85
CA LYS A 286 43.93 20.62 6.21
C LYS A 286 42.67 19.74 6.15
N PRO A 287 42.52 18.73 7.04
CA PRO A 287 41.30 17.90 7.08
C PRO A 287 40.00 18.70 7.25
N THR A 288 40.07 19.85 7.92
CA THR A 288 38.92 20.75 8.09
C THR A 288 38.44 21.40 6.79
N GLU A 289 39.24 21.37 5.72
CA GLU A 289 38.82 21.86 4.41
C GLU A 289 37.76 20.99 3.75
N LEU A 290 37.56 19.74 4.18
CA LEU A 290 36.50 18.87 3.67
C LEU A 290 35.09 19.42 3.98
N PHE A 291 34.97 20.26 5.02
CA PHE A 291 33.71 20.82 5.48
C PHE A 291 33.40 22.22 4.92
N TYR A 292 34.30 22.84 4.14
CA TYR A 292 34.08 24.18 3.59
C TYR A 292 33.32 24.15 2.26
N CYS A 293 32.32 25.02 2.14
CA CYS A 293 31.65 25.36 0.90
C CYS A 293 32.43 26.47 0.15
N ALA A 294 33.70 26.20 -0.12
CA ALA A 294 34.65 27.07 -0.82
C ALA A 294 35.50 26.24 -1.79
N THR A 295 35.89 26.81 -2.93
CA THR A 295 37.03 26.29 -3.69
C THR A 295 38.33 26.69 -2.99
N THR A 296 39.43 25.99 -3.22
CA THR A 296 40.75 26.43 -2.74
C THR A 296 41.82 25.89 -3.65
N MET A 297 42.78 26.73 -4.04
CA MET A 297 43.98 26.28 -4.74
C MET A 297 44.99 25.68 -3.72
N THR A 298 44.57 24.66 -2.96
CA THR A 298 45.39 23.89 -2.01
C THR A 298 45.55 22.46 -2.53
N GLY A 299 46.65 21.78 -2.17
CA GLY A 299 46.82 20.39 -2.61
C GLY A 299 48.10 19.73 -2.12
N GLY A 300 48.08 18.40 -2.04
CA GLY A 300 49.25 17.61 -1.64
C GLY A 300 50.30 17.50 -2.75
N LYS A 301 51.54 17.11 -2.43
CA LYS A 301 52.63 16.94 -3.42
C LYS A 301 52.22 16.07 -4.64
N GLY A 302 51.49 14.98 -4.41
CA GLY A 302 51.00 14.10 -5.49
C GLY A 302 49.89 14.72 -6.35
N GLU A 303 49.07 15.60 -5.77
CA GLU A 303 47.98 16.31 -6.45
C GLU A 303 48.53 17.43 -7.34
N ILE A 304 49.47 18.23 -6.83
CA ILE A 304 50.23 19.21 -7.61
C ILE A 304 50.92 18.52 -8.80
N THR A 305 51.53 17.36 -8.56
CA THR A 305 52.18 16.57 -9.62
C THR A 305 51.20 16.14 -10.71
N GLU A 306 50.00 15.67 -10.35
CA GLU A 306 48.97 15.30 -11.33
C GLU A 306 48.42 16.51 -12.09
N ARG A 307 48.16 17.65 -11.41
CA ARG A 307 47.72 18.91 -12.05
C ARG A 307 48.72 19.33 -13.12
N ILE A 308 50.01 19.44 -12.77
CA ILE A 308 51.07 19.82 -13.73
C ILE A 308 51.21 18.79 -14.86
N LYS A 309 51.13 17.49 -14.57
CA LYS A 309 51.14 16.44 -15.60
C LYS A 309 49.97 16.56 -16.58
N ARG A 310 48.75 16.84 -16.08
CA ARG A 310 47.54 17.05 -16.89
C ARG A 310 47.53 18.37 -17.66
N ILE A 311 48.23 19.39 -17.17
CA ILE A 311 48.46 20.65 -17.90
C ILE A 311 49.44 20.42 -19.05
N ALA A 312 50.51 19.64 -18.84
CA ALA A 312 51.48 19.29 -19.87
C ALA A 312 50.89 18.37 -20.95
N GLN A 313 50.17 17.31 -20.55
CA GLN A 313 49.58 16.33 -21.45
C GLN A 313 48.24 16.83 -22.02
N LYS A 314 48.08 16.87 -23.35
CA LYS A 314 46.80 17.22 -23.99
C LYS A 314 45.97 15.95 -24.25
N PRO A 315 44.97 15.59 -23.41
CA PRO A 315 44.17 14.38 -23.63
C PRO A 315 43.34 14.53 -24.90
N ARG A 316 43.67 13.74 -25.93
CA ARG A 316 42.82 13.57 -27.12
C ARG A 316 41.90 12.39 -26.88
N MET A 317 40.66 12.68 -26.50
CA MET A 317 39.61 11.67 -26.37
C MET A 317 39.25 11.12 -27.76
N LEU A 318 39.52 9.84 -28.01
CA LEU A 318 39.02 9.17 -29.21
C LEU A 318 37.50 8.96 -29.08
N ARG A 319 36.77 9.01 -30.20
CA ARG A 319 35.31 8.77 -30.22
C ARG A 319 34.94 7.43 -29.59
N ILE A 320 35.75 6.39 -29.81
CA ILE A 320 35.59 5.06 -29.21
C ILE A 320 35.67 5.11 -27.67
N THR A 321 36.58 5.92 -27.11
CA THR A 321 36.69 6.10 -25.65
C THR A 321 35.46 6.78 -25.06
N LEU A 322 34.86 7.75 -25.77
CA LEU A 322 33.61 8.39 -25.35
C LEU A 322 32.44 7.39 -25.39
N ILE A 323 32.31 6.60 -26.46
CA ILE A 323 31.29 5.55 -26.57
C ILE A 323 31.45 4.53 -25.45
N GLY A 324 32.67 4.07 -25.16
CA GLY A 324 32.95 3.16 -24.04
C GLY A 324 32.56 3.74 -22.68
N VAL A 325 32.80 5.04 -22.43
CA VAL A 325 32.34 5.71 -21.19
C VAL A 325 30.82 5.76 -21.10
N LEU A 326 30.14 6.10 -22.20
CA LEU A 326 28.68 6.17 -22.24
C LEU A 326 28.04 4.79 -22.05
N LEU A 327 28.60 3.74 -22.66
CA LEU A 327 28.17 2.36 -22.46
C LEU A 327 28.37 1.90 -21.01
N ILE A 328 29.55 2.14 -20.42
CA ILE A 328 29.79 1.75 -19.02
C ILE A 328 28.92 2.58 -18.07
N ALA A 329 28.65 3.86 -18.36
CA ALA A 329 27.71 4.67 -17.59
C ALA A 329 26.27 4.12 -17.69
N ALA A 330 25.80 3.75 -18.88
CA ALA A 330 24.49 3.14 -19.09
C ALA A 330 24.36 1.79 -18.37
N VAL A 331 25.39 0.93 -18.46
CA VAL A 331 25.45 -0.33 -17.69
C VAL A 331 25.48 -0.05 -16.19
N SER A 332 26.28 0.92 -15.72
CA SER A 332 26.31 1.28 -14.30
C SER A 332 24.96 1.77 -13.79
N ILE A 333 24.21 2.52 -14.62
CA ILE A 333 22.84 2.91 -14.33
C ILE A 333 21.96 1.66 -14.22
N ALA A 334 21.96 0.79 -15.24
CA ALA A 334 21.18 -0.45 -15.26
C ALA A 334 21.47 -1.40 -14.07
N VAL A 335 22.72 -1.39 -13.58
CA VAL A 335 23.23 -2.25 -12.50
C VAL A 335 22.96 -1.69 -11.10
N THR A 336 22.88 -0.35 -10.93
CA THR A 336 22.83 0.32 -9.60
C THR A 336 21.57 1.14 -9.33
N PHE A 337 20.75 1.43 -10.35
CA PHE A 337 19.41 2.02 -10.23
C PHE A 337 18.30 1.01 -10.58
N GLY A 338 18.66 -0.16 -11.12
CA GLY A 338 17.73 -1.25 -11.40
C GLY A 338 17.39 -2.05 -10.14
N GLY A 339 16.10 -2.25 -9.89
CA GLY A 339 15.56 -3.25 -8.97
C GLY A 339 15.90 -4.67 -9.43
N GLY A 340 15.79 -5.64 -8.52
CA GLY A 340 16.13 -7.02 -8.81
C GLY A 340 15.09 -7.71 -9.70
N TYR A 341 15.57 -8.53 -10.64
CA TYR A 341 14.74 -9.34 -11.55
C TYR A 341 14.38 -10.66 -10.85
N SER A 342 13.15 -11.14 -11.01
CA SER A 342 12.73 -12.36 -10.34
C SER A 342 13.04 -13.62 -11.15
N GLU A 343 13.38 -14.70 -10.44
CA GLU A 343 13.66 -16.02 -11.02
C GLU A 343 12.35 -16.78 -11.33
N THR A 344 11.21 -16.28 -10.82
CA THR A 344 9.85 -16.78 -11.11
C THR A 344 9.55 -16.75 -12.61
N THR A 345 9.77 -15.58 -13.23
CA THR A 345 9.36 -15.22 -14.60
C THR A 345 9.96 -16.11 -15.69
N ALA A 346 11.02 -16.86 -15.40
CA ALA A 346 11.62 -17.80 -16.35
C ALA A 346 10.96 -19.19 -16.37
N LYS A 347 10.21 -19.56 -15.32
CA LYS A 347 9.43 -20.81 -15.29
C LYS A 347 8.01 -20.62 -15.82
N GLU A 348 7.41 -19.46 -15.55
CA GLU A 348 6.03 -19.13 -15.97
C GLU A 348 5.87 -19.18 -17.50
N VAL A 349 6.81 -18.61 -18.26
CA VAL A 349 6.80 -18.61 -19.74
C VAL A 349 6.81 -20.03 -20.36
N GLY A 350 7.54 -20.98 -19.77
CA GLY A 350 7.59 -22.35 -20.30
C GLY A 350 6.31 -23.14 -20.05
N LEU A 351 5.67 -22.91 -18.90
CA LEU A 351 4.41 -23.57 -18.54
C LEU A 351 3.23 -23.05 -19.37
N ALA A 352 3.22 -21.75 -19.69
CA ALA A 352 2.22 -21.15 -20.57
C ALA A 352 2.19 -21.82 -21.97
N GLU A 353 3.35 -22.13 -22.55
CA GLU A 353 3.39 -22.74 -23.90
C GLU A 353 2.77 -24.15 -23.95
N ASP A 354 2.93 -24.96 -22.90
CA ASP A 354 2.39 -26.32 -22.82
C ASP A 354 0.89 -26.36 -22.48
N LEU A 355 0.42 -25.40 -21.66
CA LEU A 355 -1.01 -25.16 -21.44
C LEU A 355 -1.70 -24.70 -22.73
N TRP A 356 -1.14 -23.70 -23.42
CA TRP A 356 -1.70 -23.13 -24.65
C TRP A 356 -1.86 -24.18 -25.78
N LYS A 357 -0.89 -25.10 -25.92
CA LYS A 357 -0.95 -26.24 -26.86
C LYS A 357 -2.03 -27.28 -26.54
N SER A 358 -2.65 -27.20 -25.36
CA SER A 358 -3.57 -28.21 -24.83
C SER A 358 -5.03 -27.71 -24.74
N ARG A 359 -5.30 -26.47 -25.20
CA ARG A 359 -6.63 -25.85 -25.23
C ARG A 359 -7.64 -26.60 -26.10
N THR A 360 -8.94 -26.43 -25.81
CA THR A 360 -10.04 -27.04 -26.55
C THR A 360 -11.25 -26.11 -26.68
N GLU A 361 -11.96 -26.19 -27.79
CA GLU A 361 -13.23 -25.48 -28.00
C GLU A 361 -14.41 -26.17 -27.26
N TYR A 362 -14.25 -27.43 -26.86
CA TYR A 362 -15.32 -28.27 -26.32
C TYR A 362 -14.92 -28.99 -25.03
N LEU A 363 -15.63 -28.65 -23.95
CA LEU A 363 -15.50 -29.19 -22.59
C LEU A 363 -15.68 -30.72 -22.52
N GLY A 364 -16.40 -31.33 -23.47
CA GLY A 364 -16.54 -32.79 -23.56
C GLY A 364 -15.35 -33.52 -24.20
N ASP A 365 -14.25 -32.85 -24.53
CA ASP A 365 -12.97 -33.52 -24.81
C ASP A 365 -12.25 -33.84 -23.48
N ASN A 366 -12.61 -34.97 -22.89
CA ASN A 366 -12.02 -35.47 -21.64
C ASN A 366 -10.48 -35.61 -21.71
N SER A 367 -9.90 -35.80 -22.90
CA SER A 367 -8.45 -35.98 -23.08
C SER A 367 -7.72 -34.64 -23.03
N ALA A 368 -8.25 -33.63 -23.73
CA ALA A 368 -7.71 -32.27 -23.69
C ALA A 368 -7.87 -31.64 -22.29
N VAL A 369 -9.08 -31.72 -21.71
CA VAL A 369 -9.36 -31.18 -20.37
C VAL A 369 -8.53 -31.88 -19.29
N GLY A 370 -8.41 -33.21 -19.35
CA GLY A 370 -7.55 -33.95 -18.41
C GLY A 370 -6.07 -33.57 -18.51
N LYS A 371 -5.57 -33.29 -19.73
CA LYS A 371 -4.20 -32.82 -19.94
C LYS A 371 -3.98 -31.40 -19.40
N LEU A 372 -4.94 -30.49 -19.57
CA LEU A 372 -4.89 -29.14 -19.00
C LEU A 372 -4.82 -29.20 -17.46
N ILE A 373 -5.72 -29.95 -16.83
CA ILE A 373 -5.77 -30.08 -15.36
C ILE A 373 -4.45 -30.65 -14.80
N GLY A 374 -3.86 -31.64 -15.49
CA GLY A 374 -2.60 -32.26 -15.08
C GLY A 374 -1.35 -31.36 -15.20
N LEU A 375 -1.45 -30.20 -15.86
CA LEU A 375 -0.36 -29.22 -15.98
C LEU A 375 -0.46 -28.08 -14.94
N LEU A 376 -1.62 -27.89 -14.31
CA LEU A 376 -1.85 -26.77 -13.40
C LEU A 376 -1.14 -26.95 -12.06
N PRO A 377 -0.62 -25.85 -11.45
CA PRO A 377 -0.03 -25.92 -10.11
C PRO A 377 -1.11 -26.21 -9.06
N VAL A 378 -0.74 -26.99 -8.05
CA VAL A 378 -1.63 -27.38 -6.93
C VAL A 378 -0.96 -27.01 -5.60
N PRO A 379 -1.68 -26.44 -4.61
CA PRO A 379 -1.11 -26.06 -3.32
C PRO A 379 -0.49 -27.23 -2.54
N GLU A 380 0.48 -26.94 -1.66
CA GLU A 380 1.09 -27.97 -0.80
C GLU A 380 0.03 -28.65 0.10
N GLY A 381 0.13 -29.97 0.23
CA GLY A 381 -0.81 -30.79 1.00
C GLY A 381 -2.11 -31.15 0.27
N VAL A 382 -2.31 -30.68 -0.97
CA VAL A 382 -3.47 -31.00 -1.82
C VAL A 382 -3.06 -31.97 -2.93
N GLN A 383 -3.80 -33.06 -3.11
CA GLN A 383 -3.56 -34.04 -4.18
C GLN A 383 -4.72 -34.06 -5.16
N TYR A 384 -4.46 -34.08 -6.47
CA TYR A 384 -5.49 -34.30 -7.48
C TYR A 384 -6.00 -35.75 -7.41
N ASP A 385 -7.32 -35.93 -7.50
CA ASP A 385 -7.98 -37.25 -7.52
C ASP A 385 -8.65 -37.52 -8.87
N HIS A 386 -9.73 -36.80 -9.20
CA HIS A 386 -10.44 -36.94 -10.47
C HIS A 386 -11.13 -35.63 -10.89
N PHE A 387 -11.70 -35.58 -12.10
CA PHE A 387 -12.61 -34.51 -12.51
C PHE A 387 -13.92 -35.07 -13.10
N LYS A 388 -14.95 -34.23 -13.14
CA LYS A 388 -16.25 -34.48 -13.76
C LYS A 388 -16.59 -33.34 -14.71
N LEU A 389 -17.38 -33.65 -15.73
CA LEU A 389 -17.80 -32.71 -16.77
C LEU A 389 -19.32 -32.66 -16.82
N HIS A 390 -19.87 -31.51 -16.47
CA HIS A 390 -21.31 -31.28 -16.43
C HIS A 390 -21.75 -30.69 -17.77
N THR A 391 -22.08 -31.57 -18.73
CA THR A 391 -22.43 -31.22 -20.12
C THR A 391 -23.92 -31.35 -20.45
N GLY A 392 -24.76 -31.71 -19.48
CA GLY A 392 -26.17 -32.06 -19.71
C GLY A 392 -27.08 -30.86 -20.02
N GLU A 393 -26.91 -29.77 -19.26
CA GLU A 393 -27.65 -28.50 -19.41
C GLU A 393 -26.66 -27.34 -19.20
N GLN A 394 -27.01 -26.13 -19.67
CA GLN A 394 -26.14 -24.95 -19.49
C GLN A 394 -26.43 -24.23 -18.16
N PRO A 395 -25.41 -23.60 -17.52
CA PRO A 395 -24.01 -23.51 -17.93
C PRO A 395 -23.25 -24.86 -17.83
N TYR A 396 -22.30 -25.09 -18.74
CA TYR A 396 -21.46 -26.30 -18.72
C TYR A 396 -20.30 -26.15 -17.74
N ASP A 397 -20.20 -27.00 -16.74
CA ASP A 397 -19.21 -26.86 -15.66
C ASP A 397 -18.14 -27.96 -15.66
N ILE A 398 -16.89 -27.59 -15.34
CA ILE A 398 -15.82 -28.53 -14.99
C ILE A 398 -15.74 -28.61 -13.47
N GLU A 399 -15.89 -29.80 -12.89
CA GLU A 399 -15.66 -30.02 -11.45
C GLU A 399 -14.39 -30.83 -11.24
N ILE A 400 -13.41 -30.27 -10.53
CA ILE A 400 -12.12 -30.90 -10.21
C ILE A 400 -12.12 -31.28 -8.73
N ILE A 401 -11.88 -32.56 -8.44
CA ILE A 401 -11.89 -33.12 -7.11
C ILE A 401 -10.44 -33.34 -6.65
N TYR A 402 -10.13 -32.82 -5.46
CA TYR A 402 -8.84 -32.94 -4.80
C TYR A 402 -8.97 -33.65 -3.46
N SER A 403 -8.09 -34.59 -3.18
CA SER A 403 -7.97 -35.29 -1.90
C SER A 403 -7.00 -34.56 -0.96
N VAL A 404 -7.40 -34.41 0.31
CA VAL A 404 -6.65 -33.70 1.38
C VAL A 404 -6.80 -34.42 2.72
N SER A 405 -5.89 -34.16 3.67
CA SER A 405 -6.11 -34.60 5.06
C SER A 405 -7.17 -33.74 5.75
N ALA A 406 -7.81 -34.27 6.81
CA ALA A 406 -8.80 -33.54 7.59
C ALA A 406 -8.23 -32.28 8.29
N GLU A 407 -6.93 -32.22 8.57
CA GLU A 407 -6.22 -31.04 9.09
C GLU A 407 -6.01 -29.98 7.99
N VAL A 408 -5.71 -30.41 6.77
CA VAL A 408 -5.55 -29.54 5.60
C VAL A 408 -6.91 -28.97 5.20
N LEU A 409 -7.95 -29.81 5.07
CA LEU A 409 -9.30 -29.40 4.68
C LEU A 409 -9.88 -28.29 5.58
N LYS A 410 -9.59 -28.33 6.89
CA LYS A 410 -10.01 -27.29 7.86
C LYS A 410 -9.41 -25.91 7.58
N GLN A 411 -8.28 -25.81 6.88
CA GLN A 411 -7.68 -24.52 6.51
C GLN A 411 -8.50 -23.85 5.41
N TYR A 412 -8.98 -24.64 4.44
CA TYR A 412 -9.81 -24.18 3.32
C TYR A 412 -11.27 -23.87 3.69
N ASP A 413 -11.72 -24.31 4.86
CA ASP A 413 -13.04 -23.99 5.42
C ASP A 413 -13.13 -22.56 6.03
N THR A 414 -12.00 -21.83 6.06
CA THR A 414 -11.94 -20.46 6.60
C THR A 414 -12.44 -19.41 5.62
N GLU A 415 -13.12 -18.38 6.13
CA GLU A 415 -13.58 -17.23 5.32
C GLU A 415 -12.43 -16.50 4.61
N GLU A 416 -11.26 -16.42 5.23
CA GLU A 416 -10.04 -15.87 4.61
C GLU A 416 -9.63 -16.68 3.37
N THR A 417 -9.62 -18.01 3.45
CA THR A 417 -9.27 -18.86 2.30
C THR A 417 -10.38 -18.91 1.25
N ARG A 418 -11.65 -18.74 1.63
CA ARG A 418 -12.77 -18.57 0.68
C ARG A 418 -12.70 -17.24 -0.06
N GLN A 419 -12.35 -16.16 0.63
CA GLN A 419 -12.19 -14.82 0.04
C GLN A 419 -10.93 -14.72 -0.83
N ALA A 420 -9.83 -15.39 -0.44
CA ALA A 420 -8.58 -15.49 -1.19
C ALA A 420 -8.53 -16.66 -2.20
N ASN A 421 -9.62 -17.45 -2.34
CA ASN A 421 -9.77 -18.71 -3.09
C ASN A 421 -8.53 -19.09 -3.95
N PRO A 422 -7.66 -19.99 -3.45
CA PRO A 422 -6.37 -20.29 -4.07
C PRO A 422 -6.47 -21.05 -5.40
N PHE A 423 -7.68 -21.49 -5.79
CA PHE A 423 -7.94 -22.15 -7.07
C PHE A 423 -8.40 -21.16 -8.16
N ARG A 424 -8.56 -19.86 -7.85
CA ARG A 424 -8.95 -18.82 -8.81
C ARG A 424 -8.02 -18.76 -10.03
N GLN A 425 -6.71 -18.86 -9.83
CA GLN A 425 -5.76 -18.78 -10.94
C GLN A 425 -5.94 -19.94 -11.92
N ASN A 426 -6.10 -21.16 -11.38
CA ASN A 426 -6.40 -22.34 -12.17
C ASN A 426 -7.75 -22.22 -12.89
N ALA A 427 -8.76 -21.62 -12.24
CA ALA A 427 -10.07 -21.38 -12.86
C ALA A 427 -10.01 -20.36 -14.00
N LEU A 428 -9.27 -19.25 -13.86
CA LEU A 428 -9.04 -18.28 -14.94
C LEU A 428 -8.42 -18.96 -16.16
N ILE A 429 -7.33 -19.71 -15.95
CA ILE A 429 -6.59 -20.40 -17.01
C ILE A 429 -7.50 -21.41 -17.73
N LEU A 430 -8.33 -22.16 -17.00
CA LEU A 430 -9.27 -23.12 -17.60
C LEU A 430 -10.43 -22.43 -18.35
N LEU A 431 -10.96 -21.31 -17.86
CA LEU A 431 -12.01 -20.55 -18.55
C LEU A 431 -11.48 -19.86 -19.82
N ALA A 432 -10.19 -19.51 -19.86
CA ALA A 432 -9.53 -19.05 -21.08
C ALA A 432 -9.34 -20.19 -22.10
N LEU A 433 -8.92 -21.38 -21.65
CA LEU A 433 -8.48 -22.49 -22.52
C LEU A 433 -9.56 -23.51 -22.89
N VAL A 434 -10.74 -23.45 -22.25
CA VAL A 434 -11.93 -24.25 -22.60
C VAL A 434 -13.07 -23.32 -22.97
N ASP A 435 -13.27 -23.13 -24.28
CA ASP A 435 -14.12 -22.06 -24.84
C ASP A 435 -15.57 -22.10 -24.32
N ASN A 436 -16.22 -23.26 -24.37
CA ASN A 436 -17.63 -23.41 -23.98
C ASN A 436 -17.85 -23.70 -22.48
N ALA A 437 -16.83 -23.62 -21.62
CA ALA A 437 -17.01 -23.76 -20.17
C ALA A 437 -17.75 -22.54 -19.59
N GLY A 438 -18.86 -22.76 -18.88
CA GLY A 438 -19.58 -21.72 -18.14
C GLY A 438 -18.99 -21.48 -16.75
N GLY A 439 -18.46 -22.52 -16.12
CA GLY A 439 -17.85 -22.43 -14.79
C GLY A 439 -16.85 -23.55 -14.46
N ILE A 440 -16.02 -23.26 -13.46
CA ILE A 440 -15.05 -24.19 -12.86
C ILE A 440 -15.39 -24.33 -11.39
N ARG A 441 -15.47 -25.57 -10.91
CA ARG A 441 -15.64 -25.93 -9.51
C ARG A 441 -14.41 -26.70 -9.03
N ALA A 442 -13.79 -26.26 -7.94
CA ALA A 442 -12.74 -26.98 -7.26
C ALA A 442 -13.27 -27.51 -5.92
N THR A 443 -13.34 -28.83 -5.77
CA THR A 443 -13.91 -29.51 -4.58
C THR A 443 -12.79 -30.26 -3.86
N LEU A 444 -12.54 -29.92 -2.59
CA LEU A 444 -11.55 -30.57 -1.74
C LEU A 444 -12.29 -31.54 -0.80
N THR A 445 -11.79 -32.76 -0.64
CA THR A 445 -12.42 -33.80 0.19
C THR A 445 -11.41 -34.56 1.05
N ASP A 446 -11.80 -34.91 2.27
CA ASP A 446 -11.10 -35.87 3.13
C ASP A 446 -11.78 -37.27 3.12
N GLY A 447 -12.76 -37.46 2.23
CA GLY A 447 -13.59 -38.66 2.13
C GLY A 447 -14.76 -38.71 3.11
N GLN A 448 -14.94 -37.70 3.98
CA GLN A 448 -16.09 -37.55 4.88
C GLN A 448 -16.75 -36.16 4.78
N ARG A 449 -15.98 -35.12 4.44
CA ARG A 449 -16.41 -33.74 4.27
C ARG A 449 -15.87 -33.18 2.95
N GLU A 450 -16.61 -32.23 2.38
CA GLU A 450 -16.23 -31.52 1.15
C GLU A 450 -16.24 -30.00 1.36
N VAL A 451 -15.32 -29.30 0.70
CA VAL A 451 -15.29 -27.82 0.59
C VAL A 451 -15.16 -27.46 -0.89
N GLY A 452 -16.13 -26.72 -1.42
CA GLY A 452 -16.21 -26.37 -2.84
C GLY A 452 -16.00 -24.87 -3.10
N PHE A 453 -15.19 -24.56 -4.11
CA PHE A 453 -15.01 -23.22 -4.68
C PHE A 453 -15.59 -23.19 -6.09
N ILE A 454 -16.31 -22.13 -6.46
CA ILE A 454 -16.97 -21.99 -7.77
C ILE A 454 -16.56 -20.66 -8.42
N ASN A 455 -16.23 -20.72 -9.71
CA ASN A 455 -15.74 -19.61 -10.52
C ASN A 455 -16.40 -19.65 -11.91
N GLY A 456 -17.28 -18.69 -12.21
CA GLY A 456 -17.98 -18.60 -13.50
C GLY A 456 -17.24 -17.75 -14.54
N ARG A 457 -17.63 -17.85 -15.81
CA ARG A 457 -17.06 -17.06 -16.92
C ARG A 457 -17.20 -15.54 -16.71
N GLU A 458 -18.37 -15.06 -16.29
CA GLU A 458 -18.59 -13.64 -15.99
C GLU A 458 -17.62 -13.10 -14.92
N TRP A 459 -17.28 -13.92 -13.92
CA TRP A 459 -16.27 -13.57 -12.91
C TRP A 459 -14.86 -13.51 -13.50
N ALA A 460 -14.53 -14.40 -14.45
CA ALA A 460 -13.23 -14.40 -15.11
C ALA A 460 -13.06 -13.18 -16.02
N ASP A 461 -14.09 -12.86 -16.81
CA ASP A 461 -14.10 -11.69 -17.68
C ASP A 461 -14.03 -10.38 -16.86
N TYR A 462 -14.78 -10.30 -15.76
CA TYR A 462 -14.70 -9.18 -14.81
C TYR A 462 -13.33 -9.08 -14.12
N ALA A 463 -12.70 -10.22 -13.79
CA ALA A 463 -11.39 -10.23 -13.13
C ALA A 463 -10.29 -9.64 -14.01
N VAL A 464 -10.28 -9.96 -15.32
CA VAL A 464 -9.24 -9.49 -16.25
C VAL A 464 -9.63 -8.17 -16.96
N GLY A 465 -10.92 -7.82 -16.98
CA GLY A 465 -11.44 -6.59 -17.58
C GLY A 465 -11.79 -6.68 -19.07
N GLU A 466 -11.70 -7.87 -19.66
CA GLU A 466 -12.09 -8.21 -21.03
C GLU A 466 -12.51 -9.70 -21.10
N ASP A 467 -12.93 -10.22 -22.27
CA ASP A 467 -13.24 -11.65 -22.41
C ASP A 467 -11.98 -12.49 -22.12
N VAL A 468 -12.04 -13.37 -21.12
CA VAL A 468 -10.89 -14.14 -20.65
C VAL A 468 -10.30 -15.05 -21.73
N ARG A 469 -11.07 -15.39 -22.78
CA ARG A 469 -10.59 -16.18 -23.93
C ARG A 469 -9.62 -15.43 -24.81
N ASN A 470 -9.59 -14.10 -24.76
CA ASN A 470 -8.60 -13.28 -25.47
C ASN A 470 -7.17 -13.61 -25.01
N TYR A 471 -6.99 -14.17 -23.81
CA TYR A 471 -5.70 -14.63 -23.30
C TYR A 471 -5.27 -16.01 -23.86
N ALA A 472 -6.16 -16.74 -24.52
CA ALA A 472 -5.84 -17.99 -25.22
C ALA A 472 -5.37 -17.78 -26.69
N GLU A 473 -5.25 -16.54 -27.16
CA GLU A 473 -4.77 -16.24 -28.52
C GLU A 473 -3.31 -16.66 -28.75
N SER A 474 -2.42 -16.47 -27.75
CA SER A 474 -1.00 -16.86 -27.83
C SER A 474 -0.42 -17.29 -26.47
N PRO A 475 0.70 -18.03 -26.44
CA PRO A 475 1.39 -18.38 -25.20
C PRO A 475 1.85 -17.17 -24.37
N GLU A 476 2.20 -16.06 -25.03
CA GLU A 476 2.65 -14.84 -24.36
C GLU A 476 1.51 -14.19 -23.59
N LYS A 477 0.34 -14.03 -24.22
CA LYS A 477 -0.88 -13.57 -23.53
C LYS A 477 -1.29 -14.53 -22.41
N LEU A 478 -1.18 -15.84 -22.62
CA LEU A 478 -1.49 -16.79 -21.55
C LEU A 478 -0.51 -16.64 -20.37
N GLY A 479 0.76 -16.28 -20.63
CA GLY A 479 1.72 -15.87 -19.62
C GLY A 479 1.27 -14.63 -18.84
N GLU A 480 0.76 -13.60 -19.52
CA GLU A 480 0.17 -12.41 -18.87
C GLU A 480 -1.01 -12.77 -17.95
N LEU A 481 -1.85 -13.74 -18.34
CA LEU A 481 -2.92 -14.27 -17.50
C LEU A 481 -2.39 -15.08 -16.30
N MET A 482 -1.28 -15.82 -16.49
CA MET A 482 -0.67 -16.61 -15.41
C MET A 482 0.03 -15.75 -14.36
N ASP A 483 0.65 -14.64 -14.79
CA ASP A 483 1.28 -13.65 -13.90
C ASP A 483 0.24 -12.70 -13.26
N PHE A 484 -1.02 -12.75 -13.69
CA PHE A 484 -2.11 -11.89 -13.21
C PHE A 484 -2.31 -12.04 -11.70
N SER A 485 -1.87 -11.02 -10.95
CA SER A 485 -1.97 -10.97 -9.49
C SER A 485 -3.13 -10.10 -9.04
N PHE A 486 -4.05 -10.68 -8.29
CA PHE A 486 -5.23 -10.01 -7.71
C PHE A 486 -4.84 -9.03 -6.56
N THR A 487 -4.18 -7.90 -6.85
CA THR A 487 -3.72 -6.95 -5.81
C THR A 487 -3.92 -5.46 -6.14
N SER A 488 -4.98 -4.89 -5.54
CA SER A 488 -5.13 -3.50 -5.02
C SER A 488 -4.51 -2.31 -5.78
N GLY A 489 -5.35 -1.48 -6.42
CA GLY A 489 -4.92 -0.14 -6.87
C GLY A 489 -5.84 0.67 -7.80
N THR A 490 -6.83 1.39 -7.24
CA THR A 490 -7.03 2.84 -7.53
C THR A 490 -7.70 3.36 -8.85
N ALA A 491 -9.03 3.68 -8.79
CA ALA A 491 -9.94 4.31 -9.78
C ALA A 491 -10.09 5.87 -9.92
N THR A 492 -10.67 6.32 -11.03
CA THR A 492 -11.32 7.64 -11.23
C THR A 492 -12.70 7.46 -11.89
N GLN A 493 -13.66 8.37 -11.65
CA GLN A 493 -15.04 8.25 -12.10
C GLN A 493 -15.20 8.10 -13.63
N ILE A 494 -15.81 6.99 -14.05
CA ILE A 494 -16.61 6.90 -15.28
C ILE A 494 -17.95 6.26 -14.88
N ARG A 495 -19.06 6.89 -15.24
CA ARG A 495 -20.39 6.26 -15.17
C ARG A 495 -20.50 5.29 -16.35
N THR A 496 -20.31 4.01 -16.09
CA THR A 496 -20.78 2.94 -16.98
C THR A 496 -22.16 2.50 -16.49
N PRO A 497 -23.17 2.34 -17.36
CA PRO A 497 -24.42 1.69 -16.97
C PRO A 497 -24.13 0.29 -16.40
N ILE A 498 -24.91 -0.13 -15.41
CA ILE A 498 -24.82 -1.47 -14.84
C ILE A 498 -25.41 -2.47 -15.85
N GLU A 499 -24.57 -2.96 -16.77
CA GLU A 499 -24.79 -4.26 -17.41
C GLU A 499 -24.08 -5.31 -16.54
N GLY A 500 -24.84 -6.28 -16.00
CA GLY A 500 -24.31 -7.41 -15.21
C GLY A 500 -24.43 -7.30 -13.69
N GLY A 501 -24.74 -6.13 -13.13
CA GLY A 501 -25.36 -6.10 -11.79
C GLY A 501 -26.78 -6.67 -11.88
N THR A 502 -27.22 -7.40 -10.86
CA THR A 502 -28.46 -8.20 -10.91
C THR A 502 -29.70 -7.31 -11.09
N LEU A 503 -30.08 -7.08 -12.34
CA LEU A 503 -31.31 -6.40 -12.75
C LEU A 503 -32.53 -7.29 -12.46
N VAL A 504 -32.89 -7.41 -11.18
CA VAL A 504 -34.20 -7.90 -10.78
C VAL A 504 -35.21 -6.80 -11.06
N TYR A 505 -35.68 -6.72 -12.30
CA TYR A 505 -37.04 -6.23 -12.55
C TYR A 505 -38.00 -7.32 -12.10
N ASP A 506 -38.35 -7.27 -10.82
CA ASP A 506 -39.65 -7.79 -10.43
C ASP A 506 -40.72 -6.92 -11.11
N SER A 507 -41.67 -7.61 -11.74
CA SER A 507 -42.98 -7.10 -12.17
C SER A 507 -43.68 -6.13 -11.20
N SER A 508 -43.32 -6.13 -9.91
CA SER A 508 -43.84 -5.20 -8.89
C SER A 508 -43.21 -3.79 -8.88
N GLY A 509 -42.15 -3.51 -9.66
CA GLY A 509 -41.56 -2.16 -9.72
C GLY A 509 -40.61 -1.81 -8.56
N ILE A 510 -39.91 -2.83 -8.04
CA ILE A 510 -38.68 -2.69 -7.26
C ILE A 510 -37.48 -2.86 -8.19
N LEU A 511 -36.40 -2.11 -7.95
CA LEU A 511 -35.09 -2.28 -8.59
C LEU A 511 -33.99 -2.28 -7.52
N ILE A 512 -33.10 -3.28 -7.52
CA ILE A 512 -31.99 -3.39 -6.55
C ILE A 512 -30.66 -3.31 -7.30
N GLU A 513 -29.74 -2.49 -6.82
CA GLU A 513 -28.41 -2.26 -7.40
C GLU A 513 -27.31 -2.41 -6.35
N ASP A 514 -26.20 -3.03 -6.73
CA ASP A 514 -24.95 -3.01 -5.98
C ASP A 514 -24.22 -1.68 -6.16
N ILE A 515 -23.70 -1.11 -5.07
CA ILE A 515 -22.94 0.14 -5.10
C ILE A 515 -21.54 0.00 -4.49
N GLU A 516 -20.58 0.70 -5.07
CA GLU A 516 -19.20 0.76 -4.59
C GLU A 516 -18.74 2.22 -4.42
N GLY A 517 -18.25 2.56 -3.24
CA GLY A 517 -17.53 3.80 -2.98
C GLY A 517 -16.05 3.61 -3.23
N LYS A 518 -15.45 4.41 -4.12
CA LYS A 518 -14.02 4.36 -4.47
C LYS A 518 -13.29 5.61 -3.95
N ASP A 519 -12.08 5.45 -3.42
CA ASP A 519 -11.32 6.57 -2.82
C ASP A 519 -10.74 7.56 -3.87
N ALA A 520 -9.96 8.56 -3.46
CA ALA A 520 -9.47 9.59 -4.38
C ALA A 520 -8.38 9.11 -5.35
N ARG A 521 -7.70 8.03 -4.99
CA ARG A 521 -6.86 7.27 -5.91
C ARG A 521 -7.71 6.14 -6.48
N GLY A 522 -8.56 5.49 -5.69
CA GLY A 522 -9.82 4.83 -6.08
C GLY A 522 -9.94 3.34 -5.79
N ASP A 523 -9.29 2.87 -4.73
CA ASP A 523 -9.63 1.57 -4.14
C ASP A 523 -11.08 1.59 -3.64
N ILE A 524 -11.78 0.46 -3.72
CA ILE A 524 -13.11 0.32 -3.14
C ILE A 524 -12.97 0.38 -1.61
N PHE A 525 -13.58 1.38 -0.98
CA PHE A 525 -13.57 1.56 0.47
C PHE A 525 -14.94 1.32 1.11
N PHE A 526 -16.03 1.38 0.35
CA PHE A 526 -17.29 0.79 0.79
C PHE A 526 -18.03 0.01 -0.30
N ARG A 527 -18.78 -0.98 0.13
CA ARG A 527 -19.77 -1.72 -0.65
C ARG A 527 -21.14 -1.58 0.01
N GLY A 528 -22.20 -1.62 -0.78
CA GLY A 528 -23.56 -1.51 -0.28
C GLY A 528 -24.58 -1.87 -1.35
N LYS A 529 -25.86 -1.70 -1.01
CA LYS A 529 -26.98 -1.91 -1.94
C LYS A 529 -27.98 -0.78 -1.86
N VAL A 530 -28.53 -0.41 -3.01
CA VAL A 530 -29.65 0.53 -3.15
C VAL A 530 -30.86 -0.24 -3.66
N MET A 531 -32.02 -0.01 -3.04
CA MET A 531 -33.31 -0.52 -3.49
C MET A 531 -34.22 0.67 -3.79
N LEU A 532 -34.69 0.74 -5.04
CA LEU A 532 -35.60 1.75 -5.55
C LEU A 532 -37.01 1.18 -5.59
N ILE A 533 -37.98 1.94 -5.07
CA ILE A 533 -39.37 1.49 -4.91
C ILE A 533 -40.28 2.54 -5.54
N SER A 534 -40.90 2.18 -6.66
CA SER A 534 -41.63 3.12 -7.52
C SER A 534 -42.92 3.64 -6.88
N ASP A 535 -43.62 2.80 -6.10
CA ASP A 535 -44.76 3.22 -5.28
C ASP A 535 -44.35 3.32 -3.80
N PRO A 536 -44.25 4.54 -3.23
CA PRO A 536 -43.83 4.73 -1.85
C PRO A 536 -44.81 4.12 -0.83
N LYS A 537 -46.09 3.91 -1.19
CA LYS A 537 -47.13 3.44 -0.27
C LYS A 537 -46.98 1.96 0.11
N ARG A 538 -46.15 1.23 -0.64
CA ARG A 538 -45.74 -0.15 -0.35
C ARG A 538 -44.79 -0.24 0.84
N VAL A 539 -44.11 0.85 1.22
CA VAL A 539 -43.20 0.84 2.37
C VAL A 539 -43.99 1.00 3.67
N LYS A 540 -43.78 0.06 4.59
CA LYS A 540 -44.46 -0.08 5.89
C LYS A 540 -43.46 -0.24 7.01
N VAL A 541 -43.81 0.16 8.23
CA VAL A 541 -43.01 -0.18 9.41
C VAL A 541 -43.48 -1.54 9.93
N ALA A 542 -42.57 -2.52 9.94
CA ALA A 542 -42.71 -3.73 10.74
C ALA A 542 -42.13 -3.49 12.14
N VAL A 543 -42.77 -4.08 13.15
CA VAL A 543 -42.36 -4.02 14.56
C VAL A 543 -42.32 -5.43 15.12
N THR A 544 -41.37 -5.72 16.02
CA THR A 544 -41.30 -7.01 16.75
C THR A 544 -42.61 -7.33 17.45
N GLN A 545 -42.99 -8.61 17.49
CA GLN A 545 -44.18 -9.07 18.22
C GLN A 545 -44.01 -9.02 19.75
N GLU A 546 -42.77 -9.04 20.25
CA GLU A 546 -42.45 -9.15 21.68
C GLU A 546 -41.78 -7.87 22.22
N ILE A 547 -42.36 -6.70 21.93
CA ILE A 547 -41.84 -5.40 22.38
C ILE A 547 -41.58 -5.41 23.90
N GLY A 548 -40.35 -5.07 24.30
CA GLY A 548 -39.89 -5.10 25.69
C GLY A 548 -39.33 -6.44 26.18
N THR A 549 -39.46 -7.52 25.40
CA THR A 549 -38.95 -8.86 25.73
C THR A 549 -37.92 -9.36 24.71
N ALA A 550 -38.25 -9.31 23.41
CA ALA A 550 -37.36 -9.76 22.33
C ALA A 550 -37.56 -8.96 21.03
N GLY A 551 -36.46 -8.73 20.31
CA GLY A 551 -36.48 -8.28 18.93
C GLY A 551 -36.71 -9.45 17.96
N GLU A 552 -36.92 -9.13 16.70
CA GLU A 552 -37.17 -10.08 15.64
C GLU A 552 -36.15 -9.87 14.51
N LYS A 553 -35.84 -10.91 13.74
CA LYS A 553 -34.96 -10.78 12.58
C LYS A 553 -35.67 -10.06 11.44
N LEU A 554 -34.93 -9.41 10.55
CA LEU A 554 -35.55 -8.70 9.43
C LEU A 554 -36.16 -9.70 8.42
N THR A 555 -35.53 -10.85 8.17
CA THR A 555 -36.15 -11.90 7.33
C THR A 555 -37.47 -12.41 7.88
N ASP A 556 -37.55 -12.64 9.19
CA ASP A 556 -38.77 -13.05 9.89
C ASP A 556 -39.84 -11.96 9.81
N MET A 557 -39.49 -10.68 10.05
CA MET A 557 -40.41 -9.55 9.91
C MET A 557 -40.98 -9.42 8.50
N VAL A 558 -40.14 -9.55 7.47
CA VAL A 558 -40.56 -9.48 6.05
C VAL A 558 -41.53 -10.62 5.74
N SER A 559 -41.15 -11.86 6.06
CA SER A 559 -41.96 -13.07 5.87
C SER A 559 -43.31 -12.98 6.59
N ARG A 560 -43.31 -12.66 7.88
CA ARG A 560 -44.50 -12.53 8.74
C ARG A 560 -45.46 -11.44 8.26
N SER A 561 -44.92 -10.32 7.77
CA SER A 561 -45.74 -9.20 7.28
C SER A 561 -46.33 -9.45 5.90
N GLY A 562 -45.95 -10.53 5.21
CA GLY A 562 -46.29 -10.78 3.81
C GLY A 562 -45.62 -9.80 2.85
N ALA A 563 -44.50 -9.20 3.27
CA ALA A 563 -43.68 -8.31 2.47
C ALA A 563 -42.69 -9.10 1.60
N ILE A 564 -42.20 -8.48 0.52
CA ILE A 564 -41.21 -9.08 -0.38
C ILE A 564 -39.78 -8.60 -0.10
N ALA A 565 -39.61 -7.47 0.58
CA ALA A 565 -38.31 -6.88 0.85
C ALA A 565 -38.29 -6.04 2.14
N GLY A 566 -37.11 -5.60 2.58
CA GLY A 566 -36.99 -4.62 3.67
C GLY A 566 -35.57 -4.22 4.04
N ILE A 567 -35.45 -3.23 4.93
CA ILE A 567 -34.22 -2.79 5.61
C ILE A 567 -34.46 -2.58 7.11
N ASN A 568 -33.40 -2.54 7.92
CA ASN A 568 -33.50 -2.10 9.32
C ASN A 568 -33.91 -0.60 9.42
N ALA A 569 -34.63 -0.21 10.48
CA ALA A 569 -35.24 1.12 10.56
C ALA A 569 -34.83 1.97 11.79
N GLY A 570 -35.65 1.94 12.84
CA GLY A 570 -35.54 2.81 14.02
C GLY A 570 -34.44 2.39 14.97
N GLY A 571 -34.07 3.30 15.87
CA GLY A 571 -33.05 3.02 16.87
C GLY A 571 -33.45 1.95 17.89
N VAL A 572 -32.45 1.31 18.50
CA VAL A 572 -32.66 0.30 19.56
C VAL A 572 -32.26 0.84 20.93
N TYR A 573 -33.15 0.70 21.92
CA TYR A 573 -32.86 1.04 23.31
C TYR A 573 -32.37 -0.21 24.06
N ASP A 574 -31.10 -0.21 24.43
CA ASP A 574 -30.47 -1.33 25.14
C ASP A 574 -29.60 -0.80 26.30
N PRO A 575 -30.22 -0.35 27.41
CA PRO A 575 -29.50 0.22 28.55
C PRO A 575 -28.66 -0.82 29.31
N ASN A 576 -28.97 -2.12 29.15
CA ASN A 576 -28.31 -3.22 29.83
C ASN A 576 -27.20 -3.87 28.98
N GLY A 577 -27.16 -3.61 27.66
CA GLY A 577 -26.23 -4.23 26.72
C GLY A 577 -26.57 -5.70 26.40
N GLU A 578 -27.83 -6.10 26.58
CA GLU A 578 -28.29 -7.48 26.36
C GLU A 578 -28.33 -7.86 24.87
N GLY A 579 -28.45 -6.86 24.00
CA GLY A 579 -28.43 -7.01 22.55
C GLY A 579 -29.64 -7.72 21.95
N ASN A 580 -30.70 -7.92 22.73
CA ASN A 580 -31.91 -8.67 22.38
C ASN A 580 -32.80 -7.97 21.34
N GLY A 581 -32.58 -6.69 21.03
CA GLY A 581 -33.34 -5.93 20.02
C GLY A 581 -34.77 -5.59 20.44
N ALA A 582 -35.15 -5.69 21.71
CA ALA A 582 -36.54 -5.73 22.14
C ALA A 582 -37.27 -4.37 22.16
N ILE A 583 -36.57 -3.24 22.20
CA ILE A 583 -37.15 -1.94 22.52
C ILE A 583 -36.81 -0.91 21.42
N PRO A 584 -37.82 -0.33 20.71
CA PRO A 584 -37.62 0.83 19.85
C PRO A 584 -37.18 2.07 20.66
N TYR A 585 -36.26 2.88 20.14
CA TYR A 585 -35.69 4.06 20.82
C TYR A 585 -36.27 5.38 20.29
N GLY A 586 -37.46 5.74 20.78
CA GLY A 586 -38.18 6.96 20.42
C GLY A 586 -39.67 6.69 20.27
N ILE A 587 -40.30 7.35 19.29
CA ILE A 587 -41.70 7.15 18.91
C ILE A 587 -41.75 6.18 17.71
N THR A 588 -42.65 5.19 17.72
CA THR A 588 -42.87 4.27 16.59
C THR A 588 -44.31 4.37 16.13
N VAL A 589 -44.52 4.55 14.82
CA VAL A 589 -45.82 4.67 14.17
C VAL A 589 -45.98 3.57 13.13
N GLN A 590 -47.11 2.87 13.19
CA GLN A 590 -47.46 1.80 12.26
C GLN A 590 -48.96 1.91 11.93
N ASN A 591 -49.31 1.90 10.63
CA ASN A 591 -50.68 2.07 10.14
C ASN A 591 -51.46 3.27 10.75
N GLY A 592 -50.77 4.39 11.00
CA GLY A 592 -51.33 5.63 11.55
C GLY A 592 -51.41 5.70 13.07
N GLU A 593 -51.14 4.60 13.78
CA GLU A 593 -51.20 4.55 15.24
C GLU A 593 -49.79 4.56 15.87
N VAL A 594 -49.68 5.25 17.02
CA VAL A 594 -48.44 5.25 17.82
C VAL A 594 -48.39 3.96 18.64
N VAL A 595 -47.65 2.98 18.14
CA VAL A 595 -47.52 1.65 18.76
C VAL A 595 -46.47 1.60 19.87
N TYR A 596 -45.54 2.56 19.91
CA TYR A 596 -44.57 2.68 21.00
C TYR A 596 -44.09 4.14 21.18
N ASP A 597 -43.82 4.53 22.43
CA ASP A 597 -43.25 5.83 22.81
C ASP A 597 -42.43 5.66 24.11
N THR A 598 -41.12 5.87 24.02
CA THR A 598 -40.20 5.77 25.16
C THR A 598 -40.08 7.04 26.00
N ILE A 599 -40.56 8.19 25.54
CA ILE A 599 -40.17 9.50 26.11
C ILE A 599 -41.35 10.33 26.62
N ARG A 600 -42.56 10.11 26.12
CA ARG A 600 -43.82 10.69 26.64
C ARG A 600 -43.82 12.23 26.64
N ASP A 601 -44.37 12.79 25.57
CA ASP A 601 -44.58 14.24 25.33
C ASP A 601 -43.34 15.07 24.92
N GLU A 602 -42.15 14.47 24.80
CA GLU A 602 -40.98 15.12 24.17
C GLU A 602 -40.94 14.95 22.65
N ALA A 603 -40.28 15.88 21.95
CA ALA A 603 -40.09 15.83 20.50
C ALA A 603 -38.77 15.12 20.14
N VAL A 604 -38.81 14.23 19.15
CA VAL A 604 -37.69 13.38 18.74
C VAL A 604 -37.32 13.62 17.29
N ASP A 605 -36.06 13.40 16.92
CA ASP A 605 -35.72 13.31 15.50
C ASP A 605 -36.46 12.10 14.90
N PHE A 606 -37.27 12.35 13.88
CA PHE A 606 -38.26 11.41 13.38
C PHE A 606 -38.25 11.36 11.86
N VAL A 607 -38.45 10.16 11.33
CA VAL A 607 -38.66 9.90 9.91
C VAL A 607 -39.93 9.07 9.72
N GLY A 608 -40.79 9.49 8.80
CA GLY A 608 -41.98 8.75 8.45
C GLY A 608 -42.54 9.07 7.07
N LEU A 609 -43.60 8.36 6.72
CA LEU A 609 -44.38 8.49 5.50
C LEU A 609 -45.80 8.95 5.86
N ASP A 610 -46.31 9.97 5.17
CA ASP A 610 -47.73 10.35 5.26
C ASP A 610 -48.63 9.42 4.41
N ALA A 611 -49.94 9.69 4.35
CA ALA A 611 -50.91 8.88 3.62
C ALA A 611 -50.70 8.89 2.08
N GLU A 612 -49.94 9.87 1.60
CA GLU A 612 -49.53 10.01 0.21
C GLU A 612 -48.23 9.24 -0.08
N GLY A 613 -47.53 8.75 0.95
CA GLY A 613 -46.22 8.11 0.85
C GLY A 613 -45.06 9.10 0.76
N LYS A 614 -45.27 10.36 1.14
CA LYS A 614 -44.22 11.38 1.12
C LYS A 614 -43.34 11.25 2.36
N LEU A 615 -42.03 11.30 2.15
CA LEU A 615 -41.02 11.23 3.21
C LEU A 615 -40.99 12.54 4.00
N ILE A 616 -41.35 12.45 5.28
CA ILE A 616 -41.30 13.53 6.26
C ILE A 616 -40.13 13.26 7.22
N ILE A 617 -39.19 14.20 7.28
CA ILE A 617 -38.02 14.14 8.17
C ILE A 617 -38.01 15.40 9.03
N GLY A 618 -37.86 15.27 10.35
CA GLY A 618 -37.69 16.40 11.26
C GLY A 618 -37.90 16.02 12.72
N THR A 619 -37.66 16.97 13.63
CA THR A 619 -37.93 16.78 15.05
C THR A 619 -39.43 16.94 15.32
N MET A 620 -40.11 15.94 15.90
CA MET A 620 -41.56 15.90 16.08
C MET A 620 -41.98 15.16 17.36
N ASN A 621 -43.08 15.60 17.99
CA ASN A 621 -43.76 14.89 19.07
C ASN A 621 -45.02 14.14 18.58
N VAL A 622 -45.68 13.39 19.48
CA VAL A 622 -46.90 12.59 19.18
C VAL A 622 -48.06 13.43 18.62
N ALA A 623 -48.23 14.68 19.04
CA ALA A 623 -49.29 15.55 18.54
C ALA A 623 -49.00 16.00 17.10
N GLU A 624 -47.76 16.38 16.80
CA GLU A 624 -47.33 16.79 15.45
C GLU A 624 -47.35 15.61 14.46
N ILE A 625 -47.02 14.41 14.92
CA ILE A 625 -47.14 13.16 14.14
C ILE A 625 -48.59 12.92 13.72
N LYS A 626 -49.55 13.11 14.65
CA LYS A 626 -50.99 12.99 14.38
C LYS A 626 -51.51 14.11 13.48
N GLU A 627 -51.07 15.34 13.69
CA GLU A 627 -51.43 16.49 12.83
C GLU A 627 -50.98 16.28 11.37
N LYS A 628 -49.78 15.70 11.18
CA LYS A 628 -49.21 15.41 9.85
C LYS A 628 -49.75 14.13 9.20
N ASN A 629 -50.68 13.41 9.85
CA ASN A 629 -51.28 12.17 9.36
C ASN A 629 -50.23 11.11 8.92
N ILE A 630 -49.13 11.00 9.68
CA ILE A 630 -48.08 10.00 9.44
C ILE A 630 -48.68 8.59 9.57
N GLN A 631 -48.49 7.75 8.57
CA GLN A 631 -48.93 6.36 8.56
C GLN A 631 -47.86 5.42 9.12
N GLU A 632 -46.61 5.65 8.75
CA GLU A 632 -45.49 4.76 9.04
C GLU A 632 -44.32 5.62 9.50
N GLY A 633 -43.62 5.27 10.58
CA GLY A 633 -42.42 6.01 10.96
C GLY A 633 -41.73 5.57 12.24
N VAL A 634 -40.50 6.03 12.39
CA VAL A 634 -39.61 5.72 13.51
C VAL A 634 -38.89 6.98 13.99
N GLY A 635 -38.78 7.12 15.30
CA GLY A 635 -38.04 8.16 15.98
C GLY A 635 -36.66 7.69 16.45
N PHE A 636 -35.86 8.66 16.87
CA PHE A 636 -34.53 8.47 17.44
C PHE A 636 -34.34 9.41 18.62
N SER A 637 -34.12 8.85 19.81
CA SER A 637 -34.17 9.61 21.06
C SER A 637 -32.81 9.95 21.67
N SER A 638 -31.84 10.41 20.86
CA SER A 638 -30.70 11.19 21.35
C SER A 638 -29.90 11.86 20.22
N PRO A 639 -29.52 13.15 20.35
CA PRO A 639 -28.61 13.81 19.40
C PRO A 639 -27.17 13.27 19.46
N LEU A 640 -26.84 12.39 20.42
CA LEU A 640 -25.50 11.81 20.57
C LEU A 640 -25.14 10.78 19.47
N TYR A 641 -26.14 10.18 18.81
CA TYR A 641 -25.91 9.06 17.89
C TYR A 641 -26.09 9.39 16.40
N ASN A 642 -26.39 10.65 16.03
CA ASN A 642 -26.62 11.11 14.64
C ASN A 642 -27.66 10.30 13.83
N MET A 643 -28.50 9.52 14.50
CA MET A 643 -29.65 8.84 13.92
C MET A 643 -30.73 9.89 13.64
N GLY A 644 -31.48 9.78 12.54
CA GLY A 644 -32.39 10.85 12.11
C GLY A 644 -31.72 12.10 11.51
N THR A 645 -30.38 12.12 11.38
CA THR A 645 -29.65 13.24 10.76
C THR A 645 -30.05 13.39 9.28
N PRO A 646 -30.59 14.54 8.85
CA PRO A 646 -30.88 14.79 7.44
C PRO A 646 -29.60 14.78 6.60
N LEU A 647 -29.61 14.00 5.52
CA LEU A 647 -28.51 13.83 4.58
C LEU A 647 -28.67 14.73 3.35
N VAL A 648 -29.91 14.83 2.85
CA VAL A 648 -30.29 15.64 1.69
C VAL A 648 -31.58 16.39 2.03
N ARG A 649 -31.65 17.67 1.66
CA ARG A 649 -32.82 18.54 1.77
C ARG A 649 -32.98 19.37 0.51
N ASN A 650 -34.18 19.44 -0.07
CA ASN A 650 -34.46 20.13 -1.34
C ASN A 650 -33.46 19.80 -2.47
N GLY A 651 -33.00 18.55 -2.55
CA GLY A 651 -32.01 18.09 -3.54
C GLY A 651 -30.59 18.62 -3.32
N GLN A 652 -30.27 19.12 -2.13
CA GLN A 652 -28.94 19.61 -1.75
C GLN A 652 -28.41 18.87 -0.51
N PRO A 653 -27.08 18.69 -0.38
CA PRO A 653 -26.51 18.03 0.80
C PRO A 653 -26.78 18.83 2.08
N ALA A 654 -27.39 18.20 3.08
CA ALA A 654 -27.72 18.81 4.38
C ALA A 654 -26.62 18.64 5.44
N VAL A 655 -25.74 17.65 5.28
CA VAL A 655 -24.56 17.46 6.15
C VAL A 655 -23.39 18.34 5.73
N SER A 656 -22.56 18.75 6.70
CA SER A 656 -21.30 19.48 6.50
C SER A 656 -20.08 18.58 6.74
N GLY A 657 -18.94 18.86 6.09
CA GLY A 657 -17.73 18.05 6.22
C GLY A 657 -17.97 16.57 5.87
N ASN A 658 -17.60 15.66 6.77
CA ASN A 658 -17.91 14.22 6.73
C ASN A 658 -19.21 13.83 7.49
N GLY A 659 -19.90 14.79 8.09
CA GLY A 659 -21.08 14.56 8.95
C GLY A 659 -20.76 14.09 10.37
N GLY A 660 -19.53 14.26 10.86
CA GLY A 660 -19.18 14.19 12.29
C GLY A 660 -19.07 12.79 12.92
N TRP A 661 -19.60 11.75 12.27
CA TRP A 661 -19.76 10.42 12.87
C TRP A 661 -18.83 9.32 12.30
N GLY A 662 -17.74 9.73 11.65
CA GLY A 662 -16.71 8.82 11.13
C GLY A 662 -17.18 7.83 10.05
N ILE A 663 -16.36 6.82 9.81
CA ILE A 663 -16.62 5.71 8.89
C ILE A 663 -17.28 4.57 9.68
N ALA A 664 -18.45 4.10 9.23
CA ALA A 664 -19.18 3.01 9.86
C ALA A 664 -20.10 2.31 8.83
N PRO A 665 -20.68 1.13 9.14
CA PRO A 665 -21.80 0.58 8.40
C PRO A 665 -23.00 1.53 8.56
N ARG A 666 -23.78 1.75 7.49
CA ARG A 666 -24.88 2.72 7.47
C ARG A 666 -26.15 2.15 6.83
N THR A 667 -27.29 2.63 7.30
CA THR A 667 -28.58 2.48 6.62
C THR A 667 -29.25 3.84 6.47
N GLY A 668 -30.00 4.05 5.39
CA GLY A 668 -30.71 5.30 5.15
C GLY A 668 -31.95 5.13 4.28
N ILE A 669 -32.82 6.14 4.32
CA ILE A 669 -33.97 6.27 3.43
C ILE A 669 -33.99 7.66 2.80
N GLY A 670 -34.38 7.73 1.53
CA GLY A 670 -34.58 8.97 0.79
C GLY A 670 -35.71 8.85 -0.22
N GLN A 671 -36.09 9.98 -0.82
CA GLN A 671 -37.16 10.05 -1.81
C GLN A 671 -36.79 10.97 -2.98
N ARG A 672 -37.13 10.56 -4.19
CA ARG A 672 -37.01 11.36 -5.43
C ARG A 672 -38.16 12.36 -5.58
N ALA A 673 -37.99 13.33 -6.48
CA ALA A 673 -39.04 14.28 -6.84
C ALA A 673 -40.31 13.63 -7.46
N ASP A 674 -40.17 12.43 -8.04
CA ASP A 674 -41.28 11.64 -8.62
C ASP A 674 -42.02 10.76 -7.59
N GLY A 675 -41.58 10.73 -6.33
CA GLY A 675 -42.15 9.92 -5.26
C GLY A 675 -41.43 8.60 -4.99
N THR A 676 -40.55 8.13 -5.89
CA THR A 676 -39.77 6.90 -5.72
C THR A 676 -38.98 6.93 -4.41
N LEU A 677 -39.14 5.92 -3.56
CA LEU A 677 -38.30 5.75 -2.37
C LEU A 677 -36.98 5.06 -2.72
N ILE A 678 -35.94 5.46 -1.99
CA ILE A 678 -34.57 4.96 -2.10
C ILE A 678 -34.21 4.39 -0.72
N LEU A 679 -34.09 3.08 -0.61
CA LEU A 679 -33.57 2.40 0.57
C LEU A 679 -32.09 2.09 0.35
N LEU A 680 -31.24 2.42 1.31
CA LEU A 680 -29.78 2.31 1.19
C LEU A 680 -29.21 1.54 2.37
N VAL A 681 -28.40 0.51 2.09
CA VAL A 681 -27.50 -0.13 3.07
C VAL A 681 -26.05 -0.03 2.59
N ILE A 682 -25.13 0.19 3.53
CA ILE A 682 -23.68 0.19 3.29
C ILE A 682 -23.02 -0.66 4.35
N ASP A 683 -22.39 -1.75 3.92
CA ASP A 683 -21.63 -2.67 4.78
C ASP A 683 -20.43 -1.93 5.40
N GLY A 684 -19.89 -2.42 6.51
CA GLY A 684 -18.78 -1.71 7.16
C GLY A 684 -18.03 -2.50 8.23
N ARG A 685 -16.95 -1.89 8.74
CA ARG A 685 -16.00 -2.46 9.74
C ARG A 685 -15.22 -3.67 9.26
N ASP A 686 -15.31 -4.04 7.99
CA ASP A 686 -14.64 -5.20 7.38
C ASP A 686 -13.56 -4.70 6.40
N PRO A 687 -12.26 -4.68 6.77
CA PRO A 687 -11.19 -4.12 5.95
C PRO A 687 -11.08 -4.74 4.55
N ASP A 688 -11.46 -6.01 4.40
CA ASP A 688 -11.28 -6.79 3.18
C ASP A 688 -12.52 -6.78 2.27
N TRP A 689 -13.62 -6.18 2.75
CA TRP A 689 -14.89 -6.07 2.01
C TRP A 689 -15.42 -4.63 1.91
N SER A 690 -15.59 -3.97 3.06
CA SER A 690 -16.13 -2.62 3.19
C SER A 690 -15.76 -2.04 4.55
N ILE A 691 -14.95 -0.97 4.59
CA ILE A 691 -14.67 -0.28 5.87
C ILE A 691 -15.89 0.53 6.34
N GLY A 692 -16.73 0.96 5.41
CA GLY A 692 -18.00 1.66 5.64
C GLY A 692 -18.03 3.08 5.06
N ALA A 693 -19.08 3.82 5.39
CA ALA A 693 -19.34 5.16 4.87
C ALA A 693 -19.39 6.23 5.97
N THR A 694 -18.99 7.45 5.59
CA THR A 694 -19.36 8.67 6.34
C THR A 694 -20.75 9.13 5.92
N LEU A 695 -21.42 9.96 6.73
CA LEU A 695 -22.73 10.52 6.36
C LEU A 695 -22.64 11.39 5.09
N ARG A 696 -21.49 12.00 4.81
CA ARG A 696 -21.22 12.66 3.51
C ARG A 696 -21.28 11.67 2.35
N ASN A 697 -20.72 10.47 2.50
CA ASN A 697 -20.75 9.47 1.43
C ASN A 697 -22.19 9.01 1.15
N MET A 698 -23.00 8.77 2.20
CA MET A 698 -24.42 8.46 2.03
C MET A 698 -25.17 9.60 1.33
N ALA A 699 -24.95 10.85 1.75
CA ALA A 699 -25.59 12.00 1.12
C ALA A 699 -25.23 12.10 -0.38
N ASN A 700 -23.99 11.81 -0.75
CA ASN A 700 -23.55 11.76 -2.14
C ASN A 700 -24.26 10.64 -2.93
N VAL A 701 -24.40 9.44 -2.35
CA VAL A 701 -25.17 8.33 -2.96
C VAL A 701 -26.63 8.75 -3.17
N PHE A 702 -27.30 9.28 -2.16
CA PHE A 702 -28.68 9.76 -2.30
C PHE A 702 -28.84 10.83 -3.39
N LEU A 703 -27.90 11.77 -3.49
CA LEU A 703 -27.89 12.78 -4.56
C LEU A 703 -27.65 12.17 -5.95
N GLU A 704 -26.77 11.17 -6.06
CA GLU A 704 -26.54 10.42 -7.31
C GLU A 704 -27.80 9.69 -7.78
N TYR A 705 -28.55 9.09 -6.85
CA TYR A 705 -29.86 8.48 -7.10
C TYR A 705 -31.02 9.49 -7.17
N GLY A 706 -30.76 10.80 -7.19
CA GLY A 706 -31.77 11.84 -7.44
C GLY A 706 -32.70 12.16 -6.27
N ALA A 707 -32.29 11.87 -5.03
CA ALA A 707 -33.08 12.21 -3.84
C ALA A 707 -33.26 13.73 -3.70
N VAL A 708 -34.50 14.15 -3.40
CA VAL A 708 -34.79 15.52 -2.93
C VAL A 708 -34.73 15.62 -1.40
N GLU A 709 -35.07 14.54 -0.70
CA GLU A 709 -35.03 14.42 0.75
C GLU A 709 -34.38 13.08 1.12
N ALA A 710 -33.49 13.05 2.12
CA ALA A 710 -32.91 11.80 2.63
C ALA A 710 -32.39 11.94 4.07
N VAL A 711 -32.33 10.83 4.80
CA VAL A 711 -31.99 10.78 6.24
C VAL A 711 -31.22 9.50 6.60
N ASN A 712 -30.34 9.61 7.61
CA ASN A 712 -29.63 8.47 8.20
C ASN A 712 -30.51 7.73 9.22
N LEU A 713 -30.58 6.40 9.12
CA LEU A 713 -31.31 5.50 10.01
C LEU A 713 -30.37 4.87 11.07
N ASP A 714 -30.82 3.83 11.79
CA ASP A 714 -29.90 3.01 12.60
C ASP A 714 -28.91 2.26 11.70
N GLY A 715 -27.70 1.99 12.19
CA GLY A 715 -26.63 1.38 11.41
C GLY A 715 -25.75 0.46 12.24
N GLY A 716 -24.43 0.50 12.01
CA GLY A 716 -23.50 -0.34 12.78
C GLY A 716 -23.72 -1.84 12.52
N SER A 717 -23.96 -2.62 13.58
CA SER A 717 -24.12 -4.08 13.47
C SER A 717 -25.53 -4.55 13.06
N MET A 718 -26.45 -3.61 12.80
CA MET A 718 -27.84 -3.88 12.42
C MET A 718 -28.13 -3.60 10.93
N VAL A 719 -27.10 -3.21 10.16
CA VAL A 719 -27.25 -2.88 8.73
C VAL A 719 -27.60 -4.12 7.93
N GLU A 720 -28.81 -4.13 7.38
CA GLU A 720 -29.37 -5.28 6.69
C GLU A 720 -30.38 -4.86 5.62
N MET A 721 -30.33 -5.55 4.47
CA MET A 721 -31.32 -5.51 3.40
C MET A 721 -31.76 -6.92 3.04
N VAL A 722 -33.06 -7.16 3.02
CA VAL A 722 -33.70 -8.43 2.68
C VAL A 722 -34.52 -8.29 1.40
N TYR A 723 -34.51 -9.33 0.57
CA TYR A 723 -35.39 -9.50 -0.59
C TYR A 723 -35.72 -10.99 -0.78
N GLU A 724 -36.99 -11.32 -1.05
CA GLU A 724 -37.49 -12.71 -1.21
C GLU A 724 -37.05 -13.66 -0.08
N GLY A 725 -37.08 -13.17 1.16
CA GLY A 725 -36.69 -13.93 2.35
C GLY A 725 -35.19 -14.22 2.47
N ARG A 726 -34.34 -13.54 1.69
CA ARG A 726 -32.87 -13.66 1.73
C ARG A 726 -32.22 -12.34 2.10
N VAL A 727 -31.23 -12.39 2.99
CA VAL A 727 -30.32 -11.28 3.25
C VAL A 727 -29.42 -11.07 2.02
N LEU A 728 -29.34 -9.83 1.54
CA LEU A 728 -28.60 -9.50 0.32
C LEU A 728 -27.18 -8.97 0.59
N ASN A 729 -26.96 -8.22 1.67
CA ASN A 729 -25.68 -7.56 1.98
C ASN A 729 -24.83 -8.36 2.99
N LYS A 730 -23.53 -8.03 3.13
CA LYS A 730 -22.63 -8.75 4.04
C LYS A 730 -22.84 -8.25 5.47
N LEU A 731 -23.62 -9.00 6.26
CA LEU A 731 -23.83 -8.72 7.67
C LEU A 731 -22.51 -8.62 8.44
N ARG A 732 -22.39 -7.59 9.28
CA ARG A 732 -21.21 -7.46 10.16
C ARG A 732 -21.20 -8.49 11.29
N ASN A 733 -22.34 -9.04 11.66
CA ASN A 733 -22.45 -10.04 12.71
C ASN A 733 -22.16 -11.44 12.15
N ILE A 734 -21.08 -12.07 12.61
CA ILE A 734 -20.69 -13.43 12.22
C ILE A 734 -21.71 -14.50 12.65
N PHE A 735 -22.61 -14.18 13.58
CA PHE A 735 -23.71 -15.04 14.00
C PHE A 735 -24.99 -14.86 13.17
N GLY A 736 -24.92 -14.12 12.06
CA GLY A 736 -26.06 -13.82 11.19
C GLY A 736 -26.88 -12.62 11.64
N GLU A 737 -28.14 -12.56 11.24
CA GLU A 737 -29.06 -11.46 11.54
C GLU A 737 -29.12 -11.16 13.04
N ARG A 738 -29.09 -9.88 13.40
CA ARG A 738 -29.30 -9.44 14.78
C ARG A 738 -30.79 -9.14 14.98
N PRO A 739 -31.42 -9.58 16.08
CA PRO A 739 -32.75 -9.13 16.43
C PRO A 739 -32.84 -7.60 16.49
N ILE A 740 -33.87 -7.03 15.86
CA ILE A 740 -34.18 -5.60 15.81
C ILE A 740 -35.63 -5.35 16.24
N PRO A 741 -35.97 -4.14 16.75
CA PRO A 741 -37.32 -3.83 17.17
C PRO A 741 -38.20 -3.36 16.00
N THR A 742 -37.61 -2.76 14.96
CA THR A 742 -38.33 -2.19 13.82
C THR A 742 -37.57 -2.33 12.50
N GLY A 743 -38.30 -2.52 11.39
CA GLY A 743 -37.77 -2.52 10.03
C GLY A 743 -38.71 -1.81 9.06
N PHE A 744 -38.17 -1.23 7.99
CA PHE A 744 -38.98 -0.75 6.87
C PHE A 744 -39.12 -1.90 5.88
N VAL A 745 -40.32 -2.42 5.72
CA VAL A 745 -40.64 -3.54 4.83
C VAL A 745 -41.42 -3.07 3.61
N VAL A 746 -41.29 -3.77 2.49
CA VAL A 746 -41.90 -3.42 1.21
C VAL A 746 -42.94 -4.48 0.86
N MET A 747 -44.20 -4.06 0.82
CA MET A 747 -45.34 -4.92 0.45
C MET A 747 -45.26 -5.31 -1.04
N PRO A 748 -45.86 -6.45 -1.45
CA PRO A 748 -45.91 -6.90 -2.83
C PRO A 748 -46.43 -5.82 -3.80
#